data_AF-A0A540VHJ8-F1
#
_entry.id   AF-A0A540VHJ8-F1
#
_cell.length_a   1.000
_cell.length_b   1.000
_cell.length_c   1.000
_cell.angle_alpha   90.00
_cell.angle_beta   90.00
_cell.angle_gamma   90.00
#
_symmetry.space_group_name_H-M   'P 1'
#
loop_
_entity.id
_entity.type
_entity.pdbx_description
1 polymer ?
#
loop_
_entity_poly.entity_id
_entity_poly.type
_entity_poly.pdbx_seq_one_letter_code
_entity_poly.pdbx_strand_id
1 'polypeptide(L)'
;MLKLGDWWAGSLFMGLVLAAFLLWPGTGHTQAEAPVLVGAGDIAHCSRSQDEATAQLLDGIAGTVFTLGDNAYPDGTLTQFQECYGPGWGRHKGRTRPAPGNHDYHVPGAAGYYTYFGEAASPLDAGCTSDCKGYYSYDLGDWHIIVLNSEIDRGADSPQVQWLRADLAANPRTCTLAYWHKPRFSSGRHGNNRSVRAFWEVLYEYGADVVLSGHDHTYERFAPQDPEGQADPARGIRQFVVGTGGASLYSFSEIQPNSEVRNDTAWGVLKLTLHPDRYDWEFIPATVSQDAPTFTDAGSANCVGNGSAPTVTPTAPTATPAPVETPSPSPEPTAAPTVPPPTPSAPREVMFVPSDEDFPNPERGFMRQKSIWPDQGTEQFSGIRRDDPADSLVWIYFRLDNYRDRELDAEGLSVIRGAFQDARQKGLKLVIRFIYNWGPGWTDDPAQANPDVPIDLALRHIEQLAPILAENADVIAALQAGFVGHWGEWHSSRYLHPLEYRRAIVDALLAALPADRPLQLRYPRYKELFYGGPLTSAEAFSGTDASRVGHHNDCFLRDDDDTTYRSTTGQEPKHHSTYCDGQDEIACWKEFVAQEGLYTPIGGETCQYNPPRTDCPNALAELEMLHWSFINNGYRQEVLDGWRDGGCMETIRRRLGYRLVLNRARFAPSVVPGSALSLEVALTNVGFAPPYNPRPVFVVLMGGGRWYELPLPDVDPRRWTPGAEHLFSVSVAIPAHVVPGTYRLALWLPDPYESLRQNPAYSIRFANEAVWDEETGLNVLASDFQVAPGQGPLQDERLFLPLVHR
;
A
#
# COMPACT_ATOMS: atom_id res chain seq x y z
N MET A 1 -83.66 -21.69 2.26
CA MET A 1 -83.58 -22.25 0.90
C MET A 1 -82.73 -23.51 0.96
N LEU A 2 -83.35 -24.66 0.63
CA LEU A 2 -82.87 -25.98 0.15
C LEU A 2 -81.39 -26.37 0.41
N LYS A 3 -80.98 -27.59 0.79
CA LYS A 3 -81.62 -28.87 1.17
C LYS A 3 -80.45 -29.85 1.50
N LEU A 4 -80.66 -30.75 2.49
CA LEU A 4 -80.27 -32.19 2.59
C LEU A 4 -78.79 -32.60 2.38
N GLY A 5 -78.22 -33.58 3.07
CA GLY A 5 -78.72 -34.56 4.04
C GLY A 5 -77.64 -35.65 4.28
N ASP A 6 -77.63 -36.16 5.51
CA ASP A 6 -77.09 -37.40 6.10
C ASP A 6 -76.43 -38.50 5.22
N TRP A 7 -75.44 -39.23 5.78
CA TRP A 7 -75.56 -40.65 6.25
C TRP A 7 -74.16 -41.31 6.49
N TRP A 8 -73.95 -41.79 7.73
CA TRP A 8 -73.45 -43.12 8.15
C TRP A 8 -71.95 -43.56 8.17
N ALA A 9 -71.47 -43.71 9.42
CA ALA A 9 -71.17 -44.98 10.14
C ALA A 9 -69.92 -45.87 9.89
N GLY A 10 -69.34 -46.33 11.02
CA GLY A 10 -68.60 -47.61 11.20
C GLY A 10 -67.16 -47.43 11.70
N SER A 11 -66.82 -47.52 13.00
CA SER A 11 -66.65 -48.72 13.86
C SER A 11 -65.67 -49.75 13.27
N LEU A 12 -64.56 -50.15 13.90
CA LEU A 12 -64.52 -51.07 15.05
C LEU A 12 -63.09 -51.18 15.67
N PHE A 13 -63.03 -51.21 17.01
CA PHE A 13 -62.22 -52.09 17.92
C PHE A 13 -60.67 -52.01 17.87
N MET A 14 -59.88 -52.15 18.95
CA MET A 14 -59.97 -52.74 20.31
C MET A 14 -58.76 -52.10 21.06
N GLY A 15 -58.76 -51.67 22.32
CA GLY A 15 -59.01 -52.44 23.53
C GLY A 15 -57.86 -52.19 24.54
N LEU A 16 -58.24 -51.81 25.76
CA LEU A 16 -57.58 -52.00 27.06
C LEU A 16 -56.33 -51.20 27.49
N VAL A 17 -56.62 -50.36 28.50
CA VAL A 17 -55.83 -49.95 29.65
C VAL A 17 -55.37 -51.16 30.48
N LEU A 18 -54.09 -51.22 30.89
CA LEU A 18 -53.66 -51.44 32.28
C LEU A 18 -52.13 -51.46 32.43
N ALA A 19 -51.71 -51.03 33.61
CA ALA A 19 -50.41 -50.47 33.93
C ALA A 19 -49.31 -51.49 34.29
N ALA A 20 -48.08 -50.97 34.16
CA ALA A 20 -46.88 -51.24 34.96
C ALA A 20 -46.12 -52.56 34.77
N PHE A 21 -44.96 -52.47 34.10
CA PHE A 21 -43.70 -53.01 34.61
C PHE A 21 -42.54 -52.06 34.24
N LEU A 22 -41.71 -51.75 35.25
CA LEU A 22 -40.48 -50.97 35.17
C LEU A 22 -39.50 -51.57 34.14
N LEU A 23 -39.14 -50.80 33.11
CA LEU A 23 -37.85 -50.93 32.43
C LEU A 23 -37.31 -49.53 32.09
N TRP A 24 -36.07 -49.33 32.53
CA TRP A 24 -35.18 -48.19 32.36
C TRP A 24 -35.29 -47.57 30.94
N PRO A 25 -35.58 -46.26 30.77
CA PRO A 25 -35.39 -45.63 29.49
C PRO A 25 -33.89 -45.35 29.34
N GLY A 26 -33.24 -46.10 28.44
CA GLY A 26 -32.00 -45.67 27.85
C GLY A 26 -32.19 -44.25 27.33
N THR A 27 -31.28 -43.37 27.70
CA THR A 27 -31.19 -42.01 27.16
C THR A 27 -30.97 -42.11 25.66
N GLY A 28 -32.04 -42.03 24.89
CA GLY A 28 -31.96 -41.67 23.47
C GLY A 28 -31.42 -40.25 23.40
N HIS A 29 -30.11 -40.10 23.19
CA HIS A 29 -29.56 -38.85 22.70
C HIS A 29 -30.03 -38.73 21.25
N THR A 30 -31.09 -37.95 21.04
CA THR A 30 -31.33 -37.30 19.75
C THR A 30 -30.07 -36.51 19.41
N GLN A 31 -29.31 -36.98 18.42
CA GLN A 31 -28.19 -36.24 17.85
C GLN A 31 -28.73 -34.89 17.37
N ALA A 32 -28.32 -33.80 18.02
CA ALA A 32 -28.63 -32.46 17.52
C ALA A 32 -27.98 -32.31 16.13
N GLU A 33 -28.72 -31.77 15.17
CA GLU A 33 -28.21 -31.51 13.83
C GLU A 33 -27.03 -30.53 13.90
N ALA A 34 -25.96 -30.81 13.15
CA ALA A 34 -24.74 -30.00 13.16
C ALA A 34 -25.05 -28.55 12.71
N PRO A 35 -24.57 -27.51 13.44
CA PRO A 35 -24.82 -26.13 13.07
C PRO A 35 -24.30 -25.77 11.67
N VAL A 36 -25.00 -24.85 11.01
CA VAL A 36 -24.62 -24.32 9.70
C VAL A 36 -24.16 -22.86 9.83
N LEU A 37 -23.04 -22.56 9.19
CA LEU A 37 -22.49 -21.22 8.99
C LEU A 37 -22.43 -20.95 7.48
N VAL A 38 -23.10 -19.91 6.97
CA VAL A 38 -23.24 -19.66 5.52
C VAL A 38 -23.07 -18.19 5.18
N GLY A 39 -22.38 -17.86 4.09
CA GLY A 39 -22.10 -16.47 3.77
C GLY A 39 -21.10 -16.23 2.64
N ALA A 40 -20.80 -14.95 2.43
CA ALA A 40 -19.86 -14.41 1.44
C ALA A 40 -19.44 -12.97 1.85
N GLY A 41 -18.43 -12.42 1.18
CA GLY A 41 -18.08 -10.99 1.21
C GLY A 41 -18.45 -10.29 -0.09
N ASP A 42 -18.23 -8.98 -0.14
CA ASP A 42 -18.33 -8.17 -1.36
C ASP A 42 -19.74 -8.21 -1.97
N ILE A 43 -20.70 -7.76 -1.17
CA ILE A 43 -22.11 -8.14 -1.30
C ILE A 43 -22.89 -7.12 -2.12
N ALA A 44 -23.47 -6.11 -1.48
CA ALA A 44 -24.58 -5.37 -2.07
C ALA A 44 -24.08 -4.13 -2.81
N HIS A 45 -24.49 -3.96 -4.06
CA HIS A 45 -24.18 -2.77 -4.84
C HIS A 45 -25.48 -2.19 -5.40
N CYS A 46 -25.75 -0.92 -5.10
CA CYS A 46 -27.03 -0.25 -5.40
C CYS A 46 -27.46 -0.23 -6.87
N SER A 47 -26.58 -0.62 -7.79
CA SER A 47 -26.80 -0.63 -9.24
C SER A 47 -26.77 -2.04 -9.84
N ARG A 48 -26.84 -3.07 -9.01
CA ARG A 48 -26.68 -4.48 -9.38
C ARG A 48 -27.77 -5.34 -8.75
N SER A 49 -27.86 -6.59 -9.19
CA SER A 49 -28.86 -7.55 -8.71
C SER A 49 -28.29 -8.92 -8.39
N GLN A 50 -26.98 -9.13 -8.58
CA GLN A 50 -26.31 -10.40 -8.27
C GLN A 50 -26.34 -10.72 -6.76
N ASP A 51 -26.29 -9.67 -5.94
CA ASP A 51 -26.47 -9.70 -4.49
C ASP A 51 -27.86 -10.18 -4.07
N GLU A 52 -28.91 -9.84 -4.83
CA GLU A 52 -30.24 -10.40 -4.60
C GLU A 52 -30.28 -11.90 -4.90
N ALA A 53 -29.60 -12.37 -5.96
CA ALA A 53 -29.55 -13.79 -6.29
C ALA A 53 -28.82 -14.62 -5.23
N THR A 54 -27.75 -14.09 -4.62
CA THR A 54 -27.08 -14.75 -3.48
C THR A 54 -27.90 -14.65 -2.20
N ALA A 55 -28.62 -13.54 -1.96
CA ALA A 55 -29.55 -13.41 -0.84
C ALA A 55 -30.69 -14.43 -0.90
N GLN A 56 -31.16 -14.79 -2.10
CA GLN A 56 -32.20 -15.81 -2.30
C GLN A 56 -31.75 -17.21 -1.91
N LEU A 57 -30.47 -17.53 -2.06
CA LEU A 57 -29.92 -18.79 -1.56
C LEU A 57 -30.10 -18.87 -0.04
N LEU A 58 -29.85 -17.77 0.67
CA LEU A 58 -29.96 -17.70 2.12
C LEU A 58 -31.42 -17.89 2.59
N ASP A 59 -32.43 -17.56 1.78
CA ASP A 59 -33.85 -17.79 2.12
C ASP A 59 -34.16 -19.29 2.34
N GLY A 60 -33.44 -20.18 1.64
CA GLY A 60 -33.59 -21.63 1.75
C GLY A 60 -32.58 -22.32 2.67
N ILE A 61 -31.56 -21.62 3.16
CA ILE A 61 -30.48 -22.18 3.98
C ILE A 61 -30.61 -21.67 5.42
N ALA A 62 -31.10 -22.53 6.31
CA ALA A 62 -31.11 -22.27 7.76
C ALA A 62 -29.67 -22.25 8.32
N GLY A 63 -29.45 -21.50 9.42
CA GLY A 63 -28.15 -21.38 10.07
C GLY A 63 -27.75 -19.93 10.36
N THR A 64 -26.51 -19.73 10.83
CA THR A 64 -25.93 -18.41 11.07
C THR A 64 -25.37 -17.85 9.78
N VAL A 65 -25.67 -16.59 9.47
CA VAL A 65 -25.11 -15.89 8.29
C VAL A 65 -23.85 -15.16 8.71
N PHE A 66 -22.76 -15.30 7.95
CA PHE A 66 -21.58 -14.44 8.08
C PHE A 66 -21.46 -13.51 6.88
N THR A 67 -20.82 -12.35 7.10
CA THR A 67 -20.36 -11.51 6.00
C THR A 67 -18.87 -11.22 6.15
N LEU A 68 -18.15 -11.23 5.04
CA LEU A 68 -16.69 -11.07 5.01
C LEU A 68 -16.28 -9.65 4.64
N GLY A 69 -17.01 -8.63 5.11
CA GLY A 69 -16.76 -7.22 4.79
C GLY A 69 -17.26 -6.78 3.41
N ASP A 70 -17.17 -5.48 3.18
CA ASP A 70 -17.69 -4.78 1.99
C ASP A 70 -19.17 -5.13 1.75
N ASN A 71 -19.95 -4.83 2.79
CA ASN A 71 -21.33 -5.25 2.87
C ASN A 71 -22.21 -4.40 1.94
N ALA A 72 -21.98 -3.09 1.90
CA ALA A 72 -22.74 -2.15 1.09
C ALA A 72 -21.83 -1.20 0.31
N TYR A 73 -21.87 -1.30 -1.01
CA TYR A 73 -21.12 -0.48 -1.95
C TYR A 73 -21.90 0.77 -2.40
N PRO A 74 -21.21 1.81 -2.90
CA PRO A 74 -19.73 1.92 -2.96
C PRO A 74 -19.04 2.36 -1.67
N ASP A 75 -19.72 2.85 -0.63
CA ASP A 75 -19.02 3.57 0.45
C ASP A 75 -19.49 3.21 1.87
N GLY A 76 -20.28 2.14 2.05
CA GLY A 76 -20.73 1.73 3.37
C GLY A 76 -21.60 2.77 4.10
N THR A 77 -22.21 3.71 3.37
CA THR A 77 -23.10 4.72 3.99
C THR A 77 -24.34 4.05 4.58
N LEU A 78 -24.92 4.66 5.62
CA LEU A 78 -26.17 4.14 6.20
C LEU A 78 -27.29 4.01 5.15
N THR A 79 -27.37 4.95 4.20
CA THR A 79 -28.31 4.90 3.08
C THR A 79 -28.07 3.67 2.20
N GLN A 80 -26.82 3.37 1.80
CA GLN A 80 -26.51 2.17 1.01
C GLN A 80 -26.84 0.88 1.78
N PHE A 81 -26.59 0.86 3.09
CA PHE A 81 -27.03 -0.24 3.95
C PHE A 81 -28.55 -0.40 3.98
N GLN A 82 -29.31 0.69 4.04
CA GLN A 82 -30.77 0.66 4.11
C GLN A 82 -31.42 0.33 2.76
N GLU A 83 -30.89 0.89 1.67
CA GLU A 83 -31.52 0.84 0.34
C GLU A 83 -31.00 -0.31 -0.53
N CYS A 84 -29.79 -0.79 -0.29
CA CYS A 84 -29.13 -1.76 -1.18
C CYS A 84 -28.86 -3.08 -0.45
N TYR A 85 -28.16 -3.05 0.69
CA TYR A 85 -27.99 -4.26 1.51
C TYR A 85 -29.31 -4.71 2.15
N GLY A 86 -30.09 -3.75 2.65
CA GLY A 86 -31.32 -3.96 3.41
C GLY A 86 -32.36 -4.85 2.73
N PRO A 87 -32.78 -4.54 1.50
CA PRO A 87 -33.76 -5.36 0.78
C PRO A 87 -33.25 -6.76 0.42
N GLY A 88 -31.95 -6.86 0.10
CA GLY A 88 -31.24 -8.09 -0.22
C GLY A 88 -30.90 -8.90 1.03
N TRP A 89 -29.61 -8.98 1.32
CA TRP A 89 -29.04 -9.71 2.46
C TRP A 89 -29.58 -9.25 3.83
N GLY A 90 -29.98 -7.98 3.97
CA GLY A 90 -30.48 -7.40 5.21
C GLY A 90 -31.74 -8.06 5.77
N ARG A 91 -32.51 -8.79 4.95
CA ARG A 91 -33.63 -9.63 5.46
C ARG A 91 -33.15 -10.77 6.36
N HIS A 92 -31.88 -11.14 6.29
CA HIS A 92 -31.22 -12.13 7.14
C HIS A 92 -30.47 -11.51 8.33
N LYS A 93 -30.54 -10.19 8.51
CA LYS A 93 -29.79 -9.46 9.55
C LYS A 93 -29.95 -10.05 10.96
N GLY A 94 -31.14 -10.56 11.32
CA GLY A 94 -31.41 -11.15 12.63
C GLY A 94 -30.57 -12.38 12.98
N ARG A 95 -30.01 -13.06 11.97
CA ARG A 95 -29.10 -14.20 12.12
C ARG A 95 -27.71 -13.93 11.54
N THR A 96 -27.39 -12.68 11.24
CA THR A 96 -26.11 -12.26 10.67
C THR A 96 -25.09 -11.95 11.78
N ARG A 97 -23.85 -12.37 11.55
CA ARG A 97 -22.65 -12.03 12.32
C ARG A 97 -21.68 -11.37 11.32
N PRO A 98 -21.66 -10.04 11.24
CA PRO A 98 -20.94 -9.35 10.17
C PRO A 98 -19.49 -9.05 10.57
N ALA A 99 -18.60 -9.04 9.57
CA ALA A 99 -17.30 -8.36 9.63
C ALA A 99 -17.33 -7.09 8.76
N PRO A 100 -16.57 -6.04 9.10
CA PRO A 100 -16.42 -4.87 8.23
C PRO A 100 -15.29 -5.07 7.20
N GLY A 101 -15.41 -4.41 6.05
CA GLY A 101 -14.38 -4.30 5.01
C GLY A 101 -14.01 -2.86 4.70
N ASN A 102 -13.09 -2.65 3.75
CA ASN A 102 -12.59 -1.29 3.46
C ASN A 102 -13.68 -0.35 2.94
N HIS A 103 -14.63 -0.85 2.13
CA HIS A 103 -15.75 -0.04 1.66
C HIS A 103 -16.69 0.35 2.81
N ASP A 104 -16.77 -0.44 3.89
CA ASP A 104 -17.53 -0.07 5.08
C ASP A 104 -16.90 1.12 5.85
N TYR A 105 -15.58 1.33 5.67
CA TYR A 105 -14.78 2.38 6.31
C TYR A 105 -14.58 3.64 5.44
N HIS A 106 -15.18 3.71 4.24
CA HIS A 106 -15.20 4.96 3.45
C HIS A 106 -15.98 6.07 4.15
N VAL A 107 -16.95 5.73 5.00
CA VAL A 107 -17.46 6.64 6.04
C VAL A 107 -16.55 6.56 7.26
N PRO A 108 -16.04 7.69 7.78
CA PRO A 108 -15.20 7.70 8.98
C PRO A 108 -15.79 6.88 10.14
N GLY A 109 -14.93 6.05 10.74
CA GLY A 109 -15.31 5.14 11.82
C GLY A 109 -16.34 4.09 11.45
N ALA A 110 -16.55 3.81 10.16
CA ALA A 110 -17.54 2.88 9.63
C ALA A 110 -18.96 3.11 10.20
N ALA A 111 -19.34 4.38 10.35
CA ALA A 111 -20.57 4.75 11.06
C ALA A 111 -21.84 4.13 10.44
N GLY A 112 -21.89 3.99 9.11
CA GLY A 112 -23.01 3.33 8.43
C GLY A 112 -23.13 1.84 8.78
N TYR A 113 -22.01 1.12 8.79
CA TYR A 113 -21.93 -0.29 9.17
C TYR A 113 -22.34 -0.52 10.63
N TYR A 114 -21.74 0.21 11.57
CA TYR A 114 -22.03 0.03 13.00
C TYR A 114 -23.44 0.48 13.36
N THR A 115 -23.93 1.57 12.76
CA THR A 115 -25.33 2.00 12.95
C THR A 115 -26.31 0.98 12.37
N TYR A 116 -26.01 0.42 11.19
CA TYR A 116 -26.88 -0.57 10.58
C TYR A 116 -26.91 -1.86 11.39
N PHE A 117 -25.78 -2.51 11.66
CA PHE A 117 -25.76 -3.81 12.34
C PHE A 117 -25.89 -3.75 13.87
N GLY A 118 -25.57 -2.61 14.49
CA GLY A 118 -25.68 -2.40 15.93
C GLY A 118 -24.85 -3.40 16.75
N GLU A 119 -25.47 -3.95 17.80
CA GLU A 119 -24.82 -4.92 18.71
C GLU A 119 -24.28 -6.17 18.00
N ALA A 120 -24.83 -6.55 16.84
CA ALA A 120 -24.31 -7.69 16.09
C ALA A 120 -22.89 -7.45 15.55
N ALA A 121 -22.52 -6.21 15.25
CA ALA A 121 -21.20 -5.82 14.76
C ALA A 121 -20.23 -5.38 15.87
N SER A 122 -20.75 -5.09 17.07
CA SER A 122 -19.97 -4.49 18.16
C SER A 122 -20.40 -5.00 19.55
N PRO A 123 -20.51 -6.33 19.77
CA PRO A 123 -21.01 -6.85 21.05
C PRO A 123 -20.08 -6.54 22.23
N LEU A 124 -18.81 -6.18 21.97
CA LEU A 124 -17.84 -5.75 22.99
C LEU A 124 -17.92 -4.26 23.33
N ASP A 125 -18.71 -3.47 22.59
CA ASP A 125 -18.86 -2.02 22.76
C ASP A 125 -20.35 -1.63 22.69
N ALA A 126 -21.11 -1.97 23.74
CA ALA A 126 -22.55 -1.76 23.78
C ALA A 126 -22.97 -0.31 23.44
N GLY A 127 -23.87 -0.16 22.47
CA GLY A 127 -24.39 1.13 22.01
C GLY A 127 -23.45 1.91 21.08
N CYS A 128 -22.30 1.35 20.72
CA CYS A 128 -21.38 1.99 19.79
C CYS A 128 -21.94 2.03 18.36
N THR A 129 -21.74 3.17 17.69
CA THR A 129 -22.26 3.42 16.33
C THR A 129 -21.22 3.97 15.36
N SER A 130 -19.99 4.20 15.81
CA SER A 130 -18.84 4.66 15.03
C SER A 130 -17.55 4.41 15.82
N ASP A 131 -16.44 4.12 15.14
CA ASP A 131 -15.13 3.81 15.73
C ASP A 131 -15.17 2.68 16.77
N CYS A 132 -16.09 1.72 16.58
CA CYS A 132 -16.19 0.54 17.42
C CYS A 132 -15.04 -0.44 17.14
N LYS A 133 -14.84 -1.42 18.02
CA LYS A 133 -13.82 -2.46 17.82
C LYS A 133 -14.03 -3.24 16.53
N GLY A 134 -15.28 -3.65 16.26
CA GLY A 134 -15.61 -4.46 15.08
C GLY A 134 -15.01 -5.86 15.07
N TYR A 135 -14.50 -6.33 16.22
CA TYR A 135 -14.00 -7.68 16.44
C TYR A 135 -14.62 -8.27 17.70
N TYR A 136 -14.91 -9.57 17.65
CA TYR A 136 -15.61 -10.32 18.70
C TYR A 136 -15.56 -11.82 18.42
N SER A 137 -15.99 -12.63 19.38
CA SER A 137 -16.11 -14.09 19.22
C SER A 137 -17.49 -14.59 19.68
N TYR A 138 -17.87 -15.77 19.24
CA TYR A 138 -19.07 -16.48 19.68
C TYR A 138 -18.94 -17.99 19.45
N ASP A 139 -19.69 -18.76 20.22
CA ASP A 139 -19.76 -20.21 20.05
C ASP A 139 -20.92 -20.61 19.12
N LEU A 140 -20.67 -21.57 18.24
CA LEU A 140 -21.67 -22.16 17.35
C LEU A 140 -21.57 -23.69 17.41
N GLY A 141 -22.39 -24.31 18.27
CA GLY A 141 -22.26 -25.72 18.61
C GLY A 141 -20.98 -25.99 19.37
N ASP A 142 -20.12 -26.85 18.81
CA ASP A 142 -18.81 -27.21 19.35
C ASP A 142 -17.64 -26.39 18.78
N TRP A 143 -17.95 -25.39 17.96
CA TRP A 143 -16.97 -24.50 17.36
C TRP A 143 -16.90 -23.16 18.07
N HIS A 144 -15.67 -22.67 18.20
CA HIS A 144 -15.40 -21.30 18.57
C HIS A 144 -15.20 -20.46 17.30
N ILE A 145 -15.99 -19.40 17.14
CA ILE A 145 -16.00 -18.56 15.94
C ILE A 145 -15.50 -17.17 16.29
N ILE A 146 -14.53 -16.67 15.53
CA ILE A 146 -13.86 -15.39 15.76
C ILE A 146 -14.11 -14.47 14.56
N VAL A 147 -14.48 -13.23 14.84
CA VAL A 147 -14.67 -12.16 13.86
C VAL A 147 -13.63 -11.08 14.12
N LEU A 148 -12.82 -10.79 13.10
CA LEU A 148 -11.78 -9.77 13.17
C LEU A 148 -12.06 -8.63 12.19
N ASN A 149 -11.49 -7.47 12.51
CA ASN A 149 -11.58 -6.24 11.75
C ASN A 149 -10.23 -5.95 11.08
N SER A 150 -10.16 -6.15 9.77
CA SER A 150 -8.94 -5.91 8.98
C SER A 150 -8.74 -4.46 8.56
N GLU A 151 -9.56 -3.52 9.04
CA GLU A 151 -9.49 -2.11 8.64
C GLU A 151 -8.90 -1.20 9.71
N ILE A 152 -8.81 -1.69 10.95
CA ILE A 152 -8.13 -1.01 12.06
C ILE A 152 -6.74 -1.63 12.33
N ASP A 153 -6.08 -1.17 13.39
CA ASP A 153 -4.78 -1.70 13.79
C ASP A 153 -4.84 -3.20 14.10
N ARG A 154 -3.89 -3.90 13.50
CA ARG A 154 -3.81 -5.36 13.37
C ARG A 154 -2.36 -5.85 13.51
N GLY A 155 -1.45 -4.98 13.96
CA GLY A 155 -0.09 -5.38 14.31
C GLY A 155 -0.07 -6.32 15.51
N ALA A 156 1.05 -7.02 15.73
CA ALA A 156 1.20 -7.99 16.82
C ALA A 156 0.89 -7.41 18.21
N ASP A 157 1.15 -6.12 18.41
CA ASP A 157 0.89 -5.40 19.65
C ASP A 157 -0.48 -4.71 19.69
N SER A 158 -1.32 -4.85 18.67
CA SER A 158 -2.60 -4.13 18.61
C SER A 158 -3.58 -4.66 19.68
N PRO A 159 -4.49 -3.81 20.19
CA PRO A 159 -5.51 -4.24 21.15
C PRO A 159 -6.33 -5.44 20.67
N GLN A 160 -6.58 -5.53 19.36
CA GLN A 160 -7.30 -6.64 18.74
C GLN A 160 -6.49 -7.95 18.77
N VAL A 161 -5.19 -7.92 18.47
CA VAL A 161 -4.36 -9.12 18.49
C VAL A 161 -4.12 -9.61 19.93
N GLN A 162 -3.96 -8.69 20.88
CA GLN A 162 -3.90 -9.02 22.29
C GLN A 162 -5.20 -9.66 22.79
N TRP A 163 -6.34 -9.10 22.38
CA TRP A 163 -7.66 -9.68 22.66
C TRP A 163 -7.81 -11.07 22.05
N LEU A 164 -7.45 -11.26 20.78
CA LEU A 164 -7.52 -12.54 20.07
C LEU A 164 -6.74 -13.64 20.79
N ARG A 165 -5.51 -13.33 21.24
CA ARG A 165 -4.68 -14.26 22.00
C ARG A 165 -5.32 -14.64 23.33
N ALA A 166 -5.93 -13.67 24.03
CA ALA A 166 -6.61 -13.92 25.30
C ALA A 166 -7.90 -14.76 25.12
N ASP A 167 -8.66 -14.49 24.05
CA ASP A 167 -9.87 -15.20 23.67
C ASP A 167 -9.57 -16.68 23.36
N LEU A 168 -8.57 -16.94 22.50
CA LEU A 168 -8.12 -18.29 22.17
C LEU A 168 -7.53 -19.03 23.38
N ALA A 169 -6.78 -18.35 24.25
CA ALA A 169 -6.24 -18.96 25.47
C ALA A 169 -7.34 -19.38 26.46
N ALA A 170 -8.50 -18.73 26.42
CA ALA A 170 -9.64 -19.05 27.26
C ALA A 170 -10.58 -20.10 26.63
N ASN A 171 -10.41 -20.42 25.34
CA ASN A 171 -11.30 -21.32 24.60
C ASN A 171 -10.94 -22.81 24.85
N PRO A 172 -11.87 -23.63 25.39
CA PRO A 172 -11.65 -25.06 25.60
C PRO A 172 -12.08 -25.93 24.42
N ARG A 173 -12.63 -25.37 23.34
CA ARG A 173 -13.19 -26.14 22.22
C ARG A 173 -12.11 -26.67 21.28
N THR A 174 -12.40 -27.81 20.65
CA THR A 174 -11.48 -28.48 19.73
C THR A 174 -11.34 -27.77 18.39
N CYS A 175 -12.42 -27.17 17.88
CA CYS A 175 -12.46 -26.58 16.56
C CYS A 175 -12.63 -25.06 16.62
N THR A 176 -11.83 -24.34 15.84
CA THR A 176 -11.84 -22.88 15.76
C THR A 176 -11.88 -22.41 14.31
N LEU A 177 -12.77 -21.46 14.03
CA LEU A 177 -12.86 -20.76 12.75
C LEU A 177 -12.75 -19.26 12.99
N ALA A 178 -11.99 -18.57 12.15
CA ALA A 178 -11.93 -17.11 12.15
C ALA A 178 -12.32 -16.52 10.79
N TYR A 179 -12.87 -15.32 10.78
CA TYR A 179 -13.14 -14.59 9.56
C TYR A 179 -13.01 -13.07 9.68
N TRP A 180 -12.63 -12.44 8.58
CA TRP A 180 -12.48 -10.99 8.41
C TRP A 180 -12.48 -10.66 6.92
N HIS A 181 -12.21 -9.41 6.53
CA HIS A 181 -12.31 -8.99 5.15
C HIS A 181 -11.09 -9.31 4.27
N LYS A 182 -9.90 -8.75 4.56
CA LYS A 182 -8.71 -8.86 3.69
C LYS A 182 -7.96 -10.21 3.81
N PRO A 183 -7.87 -11.05 2.76
CA PRO A 183 -7.29 -12.39 2.85
C PRO A 183 -5.78 -12.37 3.09
N ARG A 184 -5.26 -13.28 3.91
CA ARG A 184 -3.80 -13.45 4.06
C ARG A 184 -3.16 -14.00 2.79
N PHE A 185 -3.82 -14.95 2.14
CA PHE A 185 -3.41 -15.55 0.88
C PHE A 185 -4.51 -15.41 -0.19
N SER A 186 -4.16 -15.01 -1.40
CA SER A 186 -5.12 -14.90 -2.52
C SER A 186 -4.39 -14.84 -3.84
N SER A 187 -4.89 -15.57 -4.83
CA SER A 187 -4.48 -15.48 -6.24
C SER A 187 -5.29 -14.43 -7.02
N GLY A 188 -6.24 -13.79 -6.34
CA GLY A 188 -7.07 -12.72 -6.90
C GLY A 188 -6.27 -11.47 -7.24
N ARG A 189 -6.98 -10.41 -7.58
CA ARG A 189 -6.41 -9.14 -8.01
C ARG A 189 -5.59 -8.44 -6.92
N HIS A 190 -5.98 -8.60 -5.65
CA HIS A 190 -5.34 -7.94 -4.51
C HIS A 190 -4.20 -8.76 -3.90
N GLY A 191 -4.13 -10.05 -4.20
CA GLY A 191 -3.01 -10.91 -3.82
C GLY A 191 -2.92 -11.19 -2.31
N ASN A 192 -1.78 -11.73 -1.88
CA ASN A 192 -1.52 -11.99 -0.47
C ASN A 192 -1.45 -10.71 0.37
N ASN A 193 -2.19 -10.63 1.48
CA ASN A 193 -2.14 -9.50 2.39
C ASN A 193 -1.39 -9.82 3.69
N ARG A 194 -0.14 -9.35 3.81
CA ARG A 194 0.66 -9.55 5.03
C ARG A 194 0.29 -8.65 6.20
N SER A 195 -0.53 -7.62 6.01
CA SER A 195 -0.99 -6.81 7.14
C SER A 195 -1.80 -7.61 8.15
N VAL A 196 -2.47 -8.70 7.73
CA VAL A 196 -3.22 -9.61 8.63
C VAL A 196 -2.39 -10.79 9.12
N ARG A 197 -1.06 -10.77 8.94
CA ARG A 197 -0.17 -11.86 9.36
C ARG A 197 -0.25 -12.15 10.85
N ALA A 198 -0.35 -11.13 11.70
CA ALA A 198 -0.43 -11.32 13.15
C ALA A 198 -1.71 -12.08 13.56
N PHE A 199 -2.82 -11.92 12.84
CA PHE A 199 -4.02 -12.75 13.04
C PHE A 199 -3.71 -14.21 12.76
N TRP A 200 -3.07 -14.49 11.62
CA TRP A 200 -2.68 -15.84 11.21
C TRP A 200 -1.70 -16.51 12.16
N GLU A 201 -0.69 -15.79 12.63
CA GLU A 201 0.30 -16.30 13.58
C GLU A 201 -0.37 -16.74 14.89
N VAL A 202 -1.24 -15.90 15.45
CA VAL A 202 -1.97 -16.23 16.67
C VAL A 202 -2.95 -17.38 16.43
N LEU A 203 -3.71 -17.36 15.34
CA LEU A 203 -4.64 -18.45 15.01
C LEU A 203 -3.91 -19.79 14.83
N TYR A 204 -2.77 -19.79 14.14
CA TYR A 204 -1.97 -20.99 13.92
C TYR A 204 -1.31 -21.48 15.22
N GLU A 205 -0.82 -20.56 16.07
CA GLU A 205 -0.26 -20.87 17.39
C GLU A 205 -1.26 -21.64 18.27
N TYR A 206 -2.54 -21.27 18.22
CA TYR A 206 -3.62 -21.90 18.99
C TYR A 206 -4.37 -23.00 18.21
N GLY A 207 -3.90 -23.37 17.01
CA GLY A 207 -4.43 -24.49 16.24
C GLY A 207 -5.81 -24.25 15.63
N ALA A 208 -6.06 -23.06 15.06
CA ALA A 208 -7.29 -22.80 14.32
C ALA A 208 -7.37 -23.61 13.00
N ASP A 209 -8.58 -23.95 12.59
CA ASP A 209 -8.80 -24.90 11.50
C ASP A 209 -9.12 -24.20 10.17
N VAL A 210 -9.91 -23.13 10.24
CA VAL A 210 -10.48 -22.46 9.07
C VAL A 210 -10.36 -20.95 9.18
N VAL A 211 -9.93 -20.31 8.10
CA VAL A 211 -10.01 -18.85 7.90
C VAL A 211 -10.87 -18.54 6.68
N LEU A 212 -11.80 -17.60 6.83
CA LEU A 212 -12.60 -17.07 5.73
C LEU A 212 -12.28 -15.59 5.49
N SER A 213 -12.20 -15.19 4.22
CA SER A 213 -11.98 -13.79 3.82
C SER A 213 -12.70 -13.41 2.51
N GLY A 214 -12.92 -12.13 2.27
CA GLY A 214 -13.51 -11.56 1.05
C GLY A 214 -12.47 -10.75 0.28
N HIS A 215 -12.82 -9.50 -0.07
CA HIS A 215 -11.98 -8.46 -0.69
C HIS A 215 -11.56 -8.74 -2.14
N ASP A 216 -10.98 -9.91 -2.37
CA ASP A 216 -10.82 -10.42 -3.71
C ASP A 216 -12.14 -11.02 -4.18
N HIS A 217 -12.70 -10.45 -5.24
CA HIS A 217 -13.99 -10.85 -5.78
C HIS A 217 -13.90 -12.16 -6.57
N THR A 218 -13.52 -13.22 -5.88
CA THR A 218 -13.29 -14.57 -6.38
C THR A 218 -13.71 -15.58 -5.32
N TYR A 219 -13.88 -16.83 -5.74
CA TYR A 219 -13.85 -17.97 -4.85
C TYR A 219 -12.49 -18.65 -4.97
N GLU A 220 -11.81 -18.87 -3.85
CA GLU A 220 -10.57 -19.62 -3.81
C GLU A 220 -10.46 -20.44 -2.53
N ARG A 221 -10.05 -21.71 -2.66
CA ARG A 221 -9.74 -22.58 -1.53
C ARG A 221 -8.27 -22.98 -1.55
N PHE A 222 -7.61 -22.80 -0.42
CA PHE A 222 -6.23 -23.22 -0.20
C PHE A 222 -6.14 -24.54 0.57
N ALA A 223 -5.05 -25.28 0.37
CA ALA A 223 -4.66 -26.39 1.24
C ALA A 223 -4.27 -25.86 2.65
N PRO A 224 -4.26 -26.72 3.69
CA PRO A 224 -3.79 -26.35 5.02
C PRO A 224 -2.35 -25.83 4.96
N GLN A 225 -2.13 -24.63 5.49
CA GLN A 225 -0.83 -23.94 5.43
C GLN A 225 -0.52 -23.13 6.69
N ASP A 226 0.76 -22.86 6.89
CA ASP A 226 1.26 -22.03 7.99
C ASP A 226 1.16 -20.53 7.67
N PRO A 227 1.47 -19.62 8.62
CA PRO A 227 1.41 -18.16 8.41
C PRO A 227 2.33 -17.65 7.28
N GLU A 228 3.32 -18.43 6.86
CA GLU A 228 4.25 -18.15 5.77
C GLU A 228 3.76 -18.66 4.41
N GLY A 229 2.66 -19.41 4.38
CA GLY A 229 2.08 -20.00 3.16
C GLY A 229 2.78 -21.28 2.73
N GLN A 230 3.50 -21.94 3.63
CA GLN A 230 4.04 -23.28 3.39
C GLN A 230 2.98 -24.32 3.73
N ALA A 231 2.90 -25.39 2.94
CA ALA A 231 1.97 -26.47 3.20
C ALA A 231 2.27 -27.13 4.56
N ASP A 232 1.26 -27.18 5.42
CA ASP A 232 1.30 -27.92 6.69
C ASP A 232 0.02 -28.75 6.81
N PRO A 233 0.00 -29.97 6.24
CA PRO A 233 -1.18 -30.83 6.30
C PRO A 233 -1.56 -31.30 7.70
N ALA A 234 -0.67 -31.15 8.69
CA ALA A 234 -0.89 -31.65 10.05
C ALA A 234 -1.50 -30.58 10.95
N ARG A 235 -1.05 -29.32 10.83
CA ARG A 235 -1.50 -28.21 11.70
C ARG A 235 -1.87 -26.91 10.98
N GLY A 236 -1.72 -26.87 9.66
CA GLY A 236 -2.01 -25.70 8.86
C GLY A 236 -3.49 -25.32 8.89
N ILE A 237 -3.76 -24.04 8.69
CA ILE A 237 -5.11 -23.51 8.60
C ILE A 237 -5.58 -23.60 7.16
N ARG A 238 -6.81 -24.06 6.93
CA ARG A 238 -7.43 -23.98 5.60
C ARG A 238 -8.02 -22.58 5.38
N GLN A 239 -7.60 -21.90 4.31
CA GLN A 239 -8.20 -20.62 3.93
C GLN A 239 -9.22 -20.76 2.80
N PHE A 240 -10.30 -19.99 2.89
CA PHE A 240 -11.22 -19.70 1.80
C PHE A 240 -11.30 -18.19 1.53
N VAL A 241 -11.16 -17.79 0.27
CA VAL A 241 -11.58 -16.47 -0.23
C VAL A 241 -12.97 -16.64 -0.84
N VAL A 242 -13.94 -15.83 -0.41
CA VAL A 242 -15.35 -15.93 -0.79
C VAL A 242 -15.93 -14.53 -1.07
N GLY A 243 -15.27 -13.76 -1.95
CA GLY A 243 -15.74 -12.44 -2.39
C GLY A 243 -16.80 -12.50 -3.49
N THR A 244 -17.71 -13.46 -3.39
CA THR A 244 -18.67 -13.83 -4.45
C THR A 244 -20.08 -13.33 -4.17
N GLY A 245 -20.23 -12.38 -3.25
CA GLY A 245 -21.53 -11.95 -2.70
C GLY A 245 -22.41 -11.19 -3.68
N GLY A 246 -21.84 -10.38 -4.56
CA GLY A 246 -22.60 -9.63 -5.57
C GLY A 246 -21.83 -8.56 -6.33
N ALA A 247 -20.67 -8.13 -5.81
CA ALA A 247 -19.75 -7.26 -6.54
C ALA A 247 -19.19 -7.93 -7.81
N SER A 248 -18.60 -7.14 -8.71
CA SER A 248 -18.01 -7.66 -9.96
C SER A 248 -16.86 -8.61 -9.69
N LEU A 249 -16.91 -9.84 -10.20
CA LEU A 249 -15.82 -10.80 -10.05
C LEU A 249 -14.54 -10.33 -10.76
N TYR A 250 -13.38 -10.67 -10.18
CA TYR A 250 -12.05 -10.41 -10.75
C TYR A 250 -11.50 -11.66 -11.42
N SER A 251 -10.67 -11.51 -12.45
CA SER A 251 -9.86 -12.62 -12.96
C SER A 251 -8.68 -12.90 -12.04
N PHE A 252 -8.27 -14.17 -11.96
CA PHE A 252 -7.01 -14.54 -11.30
C PHE A 252 -5.80 -13.99 -12.06
N SER A 253 -4.75 -13.65 -11.30
CA SER A 253 -3.48 -13.17 -11.85
C SER A 253 -2.39 -14.24 -11.65
N GLU A 254 -1.56 -14.09 -10.61
CA GLU A 254 -0.58 -15.08 -10.18
C GLU A 254 -1.21 -16.09 -9.22
N ILE A 255 -1.14 -17.37 -9.58
CA ILE A 255 -1.67 -18.44 -8.74
C ILE A 255 -0.71 -18.70 -7.58
N GLN A 256 -1.18 -18.45 -6.37
CA GLN A 256 -0.41 -18.61 -5.14
C GLN A 256 -0.19 -20.09 -4.81
N PRO A 257 0.92 -20.42 -4.10
CA PRO A 257 1.14 -21.75 -3.55
C PRO A 257 -0.07 -22.25 -2.75
N ASN A 258 -0.27 -23.56 -2.77
CA ASN A 258 -1.36 -24.26 -2.07
C ASN A 258 -2.78 -23.88 -2.53
N SER A 259 -2.96 -23.05 -3.57
CA SER A 259 -4.27 -22.81 -4.17
C SER A 259 -4.81 -24.08 -4.86
N GLU A 260 -5.87 -24.66 -4.31
CA GLU A 260 -6.43 -25.95 -4.74
C GLU A 260 -7.59 -25.78 -5.73
N VAL A 261 -8.50 -24.83 -5.45
CA VAL A 261 -9.70 -24.59 -6.24
C VAL A 261 -9.95 -23.10 -6.39
N ARG A 262 -10.34 -22.67 -7.59
CA ARG A 262 -10.48 -21.27 -8.01
C ARG A 262 -11.73 -21.09 -8.87
N ASN A 263 -12.46 -20.00 -8.66
CA ASN A 263 -13.57 -19.55 -9.50
C ASN A 263 -13.66 -18.02 -9.54
N ASP A 264 -13.69 -17.48 -10.75
CA ASP A 264 -13.85 -16.06 -11.07
C ASP A 264 -15.08 -15.78 -11.95
N THR A 265 -15.97 -16.76 -12.12
CA THR A 265 -17.10 -16.69 -13.07
C THR A 265 -18.49 -16.78 -12.43
N ALA A 266 -18.62 -17.45 -11.29
CA ALA A 266 -19.90 -17.66 -10.62
C ALA A 266 -19.98 -16.93 -9.27
N TRP A 267 -21.08 -16.21 -9.05
CA TRP A 267 -21.48 -15.73 -7.72
C TRP A 267 -22.08 -16.87 -6.89
N GLY A 268 -22.04 -16.74 -5.57
CA GLY A 268 -22.54 -17.77 -4.67
C GLY A 268 -22.16 -17.52 -3.22
N VAL A 269 -22.55 -18.46 -2.36
CA VAL A 269 -22.23 -18.44 -0.93
C VAL A 269 -21.48 -19.72 -0.53
N LEU A 270 -20.58 -19.60 0.43
CA LEU A 270 -19.96 -20.74 1.08
C LEU A 270 -20.84 -21.18 2.25
N LYS A 271 -21.22 -22.46 2.27
CA LYS A 271 -21.90 -23.11 3.38
C LYS A 271 -20.94 -24.06 4.08
N LEU A 272 -20.85 -23.94 5.40
CA LEU A 272 -20.12 -24.82 6.28
C LEU A 272 -21.09 -25.54 7.21
N THR A 273 -20.96 -26.86 7.33
CA THR A 273 -21.65 -27.68 8.33
C THR A 273 -20.64 -28.10 9.38
N LEU A 274 -20.85 -27.66 10.62
CA LEU A 274 -19.85 -27.70 11.69
C LEU A 274 -20.15 -28.87 12.66
N HIS A 275 -19.38 -29.96 12.53
CA HIS A 275 -19.47 -31.11 13.44
C HIS A 275 -18.48 -30.97 14.60
N PRO A 276 -18.60 -31.74 15.70
CA PRO A 276 -17.73 -31.56 16.87
C PRO A 276 -16.22 -31.67 16.63
N ASP A 277 -15.80 -32.38 15.59
CA ASP A 277 -14.39 -32.69 15.29
C ASP A 277 -14.01 -32.52 13.81
N ARG A 278 -14.93 -32.00 12.97
CA ARG A 278 -14.74 -31.81 11.53
C ARG A 278 -15.70 -30.77 10.96
N TYR A 279 -15.46 -30.34 9.74
CA TYR A 279 -16.37 -29.48 8.99
C TYR A 279 -16.54 -29.99 7.56
N ASP A 280 -17.75 -29.83 7.04
CA ASP A 280 -18.05 -30.04 5.63
C ASP A 280 -18.24 -28.66 4.98
N TRP A 281 -17.71 -28.44 3.77
CA TRP A 281 -17.92 -27.22 3.00
C TRP A 281 -18.63 -27.50 1.68
N GLU A 282 -19.41 -26.51 1.24
CA GLU A 282 -20.12 -26.51 -0.04
C GLU A 282 -20.21 -25.06 -0.56
N PHE A 283 -19.70 -24.81 -1.76
CA PHE A 283 -19.97 -23.57 -2.49
C PHE A 283 -21.28 -23.73 -3.28
N ILE A 284 -22.27 -22.91 -2.94
CA ILE A 284 -23.60 -22.93 -3.54
C ILE A 284 -23.70 -21.78 -4.54
N PRO A 285 -23.72 -22.06 -5.85
CA PRO A 285 -23.77 -21.02 -6.87
C PRO A 285 -25.15 -20.34 -6.93
N ALA A 286 -25.15 -19.02 -7.13
CA ALA A 286 -26.36 -18.26 -7.38
C ALA A 286 -26.75 -18.33 -8.86
N THR A 287 -28.05 -18.46 -9.12
CA THR A 287 -28.58 -18.41 -10.49
C THR A 287 -28.84 -16.95 -10.87
N VAL A 288 -27.85 -16.30 -11.50
CA VAL A 288 -27.95 -14.88 -11.91
C VAL A 288 -28.59 -14.69 -13.30
N SER A 289 -28.49 -15.71 -14.17
CA SER A 289 -29.19 -15.80 -15.46
C SER A 289 -29.22 -17.24 -15.96
N GLN A 290 -30.10 -17.58 -16.91
CA GLN A 290 -30.21 -18.95 -17.46
C GLN A 290 -28.90 -19.47 -18.10
N ASP A 291 -28.09 -18.55 -18.64
CA ASP A 291 -26.83 -18.87 -19.32
C ASP A 291 -25.58 -18.59 -18.46
N ALA A 292 -25.74 -18.29 -17.16
CA ALA A 292 -24.61 -17.97 -16.31
C ALA A 292 -23.74 -19.22 -16.07
N PRO A 293 -22.40 -19.10 -16.10
CA PRO A 293 -21.51 -20.19 -15.68
C PRO A 293 -21.85 -20.63 -14.25
N THR A 294 -21.97 -21.93 -14.04
CA THR A 294 -22.14 -22.51 -12.71
C THR A 294 -20.84 -23.14 -12.26
N PHE A 295 -20.51 -22.95 -10.99
CA PHE A 295 -19.34 -23.51 -10.34
C PHE A 295 -19.76 -24.13 -9.01
N THR A 296 -19.19 -25.27 -8.66
CA THR A 296 -19.40 -25.93 -7.38
C THR A 296 -18.07 -26.41 -6.81
N ASP A 297 -17.95 -26.34 -5.49
CA ASP A 297 -16.88 -27.00 -4.74
C ASP A 297 -17.49 -27.59 -3.47
N ALA A 298 -17.05 -28.78 -3.07
CA ALA A 298 -17.50 -29.40 -1.84
C ALA A 298 -16.44 -30.34 -1.28
N GLY A 299 -16.42 -30.49 0.04
CA GLY A 299 -15.51 -31.42 0.71
C GLY A 299 -15.70 -31.45 2.22
N SER A 300 -14.81 -32.17 2.89
CA SER A 300 -14.78 -32.28 4.35
C SER A 300 -13.35 -32.38 4.87
N ALA A 301 -13.11 -31.89 6.09
CA ALA A 301 -11.82 -32.02 6.77
C ALA A 301 -12.00 -32.05 8.29
N ASN A 302 -11.09 -32.75 8.99
CA ASN A 302 -11.06 -32.83 10.44
C ASN A 302 -10.37 -31.60 11.05
N CYS A 303 -10.70 -31.26 12.29
CA CYS A 303 -10.00 -30.23 13.04
C CYS A 303 -8.60 -30.72 13.49
N VAL A 304 -7.65 -29.79 13.63
CA VAL A 304 -6.23 -30.03 13.95
C VAL A 304 -6.05 -30.73 15.31
N GLY A 305 -7.00 -30.58 16.24
CA GLY A 305 -6.97 -31.16 17.59
C GLY A 305 -7.06 -32.69 17.71
N ASN A 306 -7.25 -33.44 16.61
CA ASN A 306 -7.33 -34.92 16.66
C ASN A 306 -5.98 -35.67 16.58
N GLY A 307 -4.85 -34.95 16.62
CA GLY A 307 -3.53 -35.58 16.66
C GLY A 307 -2.38 -34.65 17.05
N SER A 308 -2.09 -34.57 18.36
CA SER A 308 -0.84 -34.04 18.95
C SER A 308 -0.59 -32.53 18.84
N ALA A 309 -1.00 -31.78 19.86
CA ALA A 309 -0.32 -30.55 20.26
C ALA A 309 0.53 -30.83 21.53
N PRO A 310 1.85 -30.52 21.56
CA PRO A 310 2.64 -30.66 22.77
C PRO A 310 2.25 -29.57 23.78
N THR A 311 2.04 -29.97 25.03
CA THR A 311 1.73 -29.09 26.16
C THR A 311 2.84 -28.07 26.40
N VAL A 312 2.63 -26.80 26.03
CA VAL A 312 3.50 -25.70 26.44
C VAL A 312 3.08 -25.27 27.85
N THR A 313 3.90 -25.58 28.86
CA THR A 313 3.70 -25.10 30.23
C THR A 313 4.48 -23.79 30.41
N PRO A 314 3.89 -22.70 30.92
CA PRO A 314 4.62 -21.46 31.17
C PRO A 314 5.53 -21.64 32.40
N THR A 315 6.83 -21.41 32.23
CA THR A 315 7.79 -21.49 33.34
C THR A 315 8.17 -20.09 33.81
N ALA A 316 7.92 -19.80 35.09
CA ALA A 316 8.51 -18.67 35.82
C ALA A 316 9.52 -19.20 36.86
N PRO A 317 10.49 -18.37 37.32
CA PRO A 317 11.81 -18.81 37.74
C PRO A 317 11.90 -19.11 39.23
N THR A 318 12.88 -19.93 39.66
CA THR A 318 13.84 -19.65 40.76
C THR A 318 14.76 -20.87 41.00
N ALA A 319 16.01 -20.54 41.35
CA ALA A 319 17.19 -21.37 41.56
C ALA A 319 17.17 -22.33 42.77
N THR A 320 18.01 -23.38 42.71
CA THR A 320 19.21 -23.64 43.58
C THR A 320 19.55 -25.16 43.58
N PRO A 321 20.83 -25.58 43.56
CA PRO A 321 21.22 -26.94 43.14
C PRO A 321 21.52 -27.90 44.31
N ALA A 322 21.55 -29.20 43.99
CA ALA A 322 22.06 -30.29 44.86
C ALA A 322 22.71 -31.40 43.97
N PRO A 323 23.48 -32.36 44.51
CA PRO A 323 24.93 -32.37 44.40
C PRO A 323 25.51 -33.50 43.54
N VAL A 324 26.80 -33.35 43.30
CA VAL A 324 27.77 -34.17 42.55
C VAL A 324 27.71 -35.67 42.86
N GLU A 325 27.73 -36.50 41.81
CA GLU A 325 28.30 -37.84 41.84
C GLU A 325 29.36 -38.02 40.74
N THR A 326 30.50 -38.56 41.16
CA THR A 326 31.69 -38.94 40.39
C THR A 326 31.50 -40.20 39.55
N PRO A 327 32.20 -40.30 38.40
CA PRO A 327 33.06 -41.47 38.22
C PRO A 327 34.46 -41.13 37.67
N SER A 328 35.39 -42.05 37.89
CA SER A 328 36.81 -42.08 37.49
C SER A 328 37.03 -43.31 36.57
N PRO A 329 38.15 -43.52 35.85
CA PRO A 329 38.97 -42.62 35.02
C PRO A 329 39.27 -43.16 33.58
N SER A 330 39.83 -42.26 32.75
CA SER A 330 40.79 -42.45 31.63
C SER A 330 40.35 -43.10 30.29
N PRO A 331 41.02 -42.80 29.13
CA PRO A 331 42.33 -42.16 29.01
C PRO A 331 42.43 -40.92 28.08
N GLU A 332 43.51 -40.20 28.36
CA GLU A 332 44.19 -39.10 27.67
C GLU A 332 44.12 -39.11 26.13
N PRO A 333 43.87 -37.94 25.48
CA PRO A 333 44.36 -37.69 24.14
C PRO A 333 45.41 -36.58 24.13
N THR A 334 46.58 -37.02 23.68
CA THR A 334 47.69 -36.33 23.02
C THR A 334 47.35 -34.98 22.38
N ALA A 335 48.27 -34.03 22.57
CA ALA A 335 48.26 -32.68 22.00
C ALA A 335 48.03 -32.62 20.49
N ALA A 336 47.18 -31.68 20.06
CA ALA A 336 46.97 -31.28 18.66
C ALA A 336 46.75 -29.74 18.64
N PRO A 337 46.95 -29.07 17.48
CA PRO A 337 47.78 -27.88 17.34
C PRO A 337 47.01 -26.56 17.52
N THR A 338 47.75 -25.50 17.85
CA THR A 338 47.29 -24.11 17.74
C THR A 338 46.81 -23.82 16.32
N VAL A 339 45.50 -23.65 16.16
CA VAL A 339 44.85 -23.18 14.93
C VAL A 339 45.11 -21.67 14.80
N PRO A 340 45.64 -21.17 13.67
CA PRO A 340 45.79 -19.74 13.45
C PRO A 340 44.40 -19.09 13.28
N PRO A 341 44.23 -17.79 13.55
CA PRO A 341 42.95 -17.12 13.42
C PRO A 341 42.39 -17.28 12.00
N PRO A 342 41.06 -17.37 11.81
CA PRO A 342 40.48 -17.53 10.50
C PRO A 342 40.86 -16.32 9.63
N THR A 343 41.48 -16.61 8.49
CA THR A 343 41.69 -15.67 7.40
C THR A 343 40.33 -15.04 7.04
N PRO A 344 40.21 -13.71 6.88
CA PRO A 344 38.97 -13.12 6.40
C PRO A 344 38.59 -13.79 5.08
N SER A 345 37.37 -14.32 5.01
CA SER A 345 36.82 -14.90 3.79
C SER A 345 36.87 -13.85 2.69
N ALA A 346 37.30 -14.25 1.50
CA ALA A 346 37.36 -13.33 0.36
C ALA A 346 35.96 -12.70 0.15
N PRO A 347 35.88 -11.39 -0.10
CA PRO A 347 34.60 -10.73 -0.33
C PRO A 347 33.88 -11.39 -1.52
N ARG A 348 32.59 -11.70 -1.30
CA ARG A 348 31.67 -12.21 -2.33
C ARG A 348 31.28 -11.06 -3.24
N GLU A 349 31.25 -11.35 -4.54
CA GLU A 349 30.70 -10.44 -5.55
C GLU A 349 29.43 -11.08 -6.13
N VAL A 350 28.38 -10.29 -6.25
CA VAL A 350 27.09 -10.67 -6.86
C VAL A 350 26.86 -9.75 -8.05
N MET A 351 26.59 -10.34 -9.21
CA MET A 351 26.20 -9.63 -10.43
C MET A 351 24.68 -9.66 -10.56
N PHE A 352 24.07 -8.56 -10.97
CA PHE A 352 22.63 -8.46 -11.13
C PHE A 352 22.24 -8.31 -12.60
N VAL A 353 21.09 -8.87 -12.96
CA VAL A 353 20.54 -8.82 -14.32
C VAL A 353 19.55 -7.66 -14.39
N PRO A 354 19.70 -6.71 -15.34
CA PRO A 354 18.71 -5.64 -15.55
C PRO A 354 17.37 -6.22 -16.03
N SER A 355 16.28 -5.57 -15.63
CA SER A 355 14.91 -5.88 -16.10
C SER A 355 14.37 -4.77 -17.00
N ASP A 356 13.60 -5.14 -18.01
CA ASP A 356 12.83 -4.23 -18.87
C ASP A 356 11.36 -4.12 -18.44
N GLU A 357 10.98 -4.67 -17.28
CA GLU A 357 9.64 -4.52 -16.72
C GLU A 357 9.28 -3.05 -16.52
N ASP A 358 8.05 -2.68 -16.90
CA ASP A 358 7.49 -1.39 -16.57
C ASP A 358 6.76 -1.47 -15.23
N PHE A 359 7.23 -0.71 -14.25
CA PHE A 359 6.75 -0.76 -12.86
C PHE A 359 6.73 0.64 -12.25
N PRO A 360 5.85 0.88 -11.27
CA PRO A 360 5.76 2.17 -10.60
C PRO A 360 6.97 2.36 -9.69
N ASN A 361 7.48 3.58 -9.67
CA ASN A 361 8.42 4.07 -8.67
C ASN A 361 7.93 5.45 -8.22
N PRO A 362 8.14 5.86 -6.95
CA PRO A 362 7.65 7.14 -6.49
C PRO A 362 8.27 8.29 -7.29
N GLU A 363 7.52 9.37 -7.48
CA GLU A 363 8.05 10.68 -7.91
C GLU A 363 8.61 10.74 -9.34
N ARG A 364 8.31 9.75 -10.20
CA ARG A 364 8.72 9.69 -11.61
C ARG A 364 7.62 9.20 -12.54
N GLY A 365 7.84 9.35 -13.84
CA GLY A 365 7.02 8.69 -14.88
C GLY A 365 5.91 9.58 -15.42
N PHE A 366 4.87 8.97 -16.00
CA PHE A 366 3.72 9.73 -16.46
C PHE A 366 2.86 10.19 -15.26
N MET A 367 2.30 11.39 -15.37
CA MET A 367 1.36 11.92 -14.40
C MET A 367 -0.04 12.05 -15.00
N ARG A 368 -1.04 11.62 -14.25
CA ARG A 368 -2.46 11.73 -14.63
C ARG A 368 -3.02 13.06 -14.17
N GLN A 369 -3.63 13.82 -15.07
CA GLN A 369 -4.20 15.10 -14.72
C GLN A 369 -5.56 14.97 -14.01
N LYS A 370 -5.75 15.75 -12.94
CA LYS A 370 -7.02 15.91 -12.24
C LYS A 370 -7.23 17.37 -11.82
N SER A 371 -8.47 17.72 -11.56
CA SER A 371 -8.86 19.04 -11.04
C SER A 371 -9.75 18.85 -9.83
N ILE A 372 -9.49 19.64 -8.79
CA ILE A 372 -10.31 19.70 -7.58
C ILE A 372 -10.80 21.13 -7.43
N TRP A 373 -12.10 21.26 -7.27
CA TRP A 373 -12.77 22.50 -6.91
C TRP A 373 -13.05 22.47 -5.41
N PRO A 374 -12.35 23.27 -4.59
CA PRO A 374 -12.52 23.24 -3.15
C PRO A 374 -13.96 23.50 -2.70
N ASP A 375 -14.77 24.19 -3.52
CA ASP A 375 -16.17 24.51 -3.27
C ASP A 375 -17.19 23.48 -3.81
N GLN A 376 -16.75 22.36 -4.43
CA GLN A 376 -17.66 21.41 -5.12
C GLN A 376 -17.57 19.94 -4.65
N GLY A 377 -16.73 19.59 -3.67
CA GLY A 377 -16.75 18.28 -3.00
C GLY A 377 -15.61 17.29 -3.33
N THR A 378 -15.82 16.00 -3.02
CA THR A 378 -14.78 15.07 -2.52
C THR A 378 -14.47 13.80 -3.33
N GLU A 379 -15.06 13.53 -4.51
CA GLU A 379 -14.65 12.33 -5.28
C GLU A 379 -13.28 12.54 -5.94
N GLN A 380 -12.25 11.85 -5.47
CA GLN A 380 -10.88 12.10 -5.90
C GLN A 380 -10.14 10.80 -6.25
N PHE A 381 -9.21 10.92 -7.20
CA PHE A 381 -8.26 9.92 -7.70
C PHE A 381 -8.72 8.46 -7.93
N SER A 382 -9.99 8.21 -8.22
CA SER A 382 -10.46 6.87 -8.61
C SER A 382 -9.79 6.42 -9.93
N GLY A 383 -9.38 5.15 -9.99
CA GLY A 383 -8.90 4.51 -11.20
C GLY A 383 -7.41 4.63 -11.53
N ILE A 384 -6.62 5.52 -10.93
CA ILE A 384 -5.23 5.81 -11.42
C ILE A 384 -4.34 4.56 -11.55
N ARG A 385 -3.97 3.89 -10.45
CA ARG A 385 -3.17 2.64 -10.48
C ARG A 385 -3.95 1.42 -10.98
N ARG A 386 -5.29 1.48 -11.02
CA ARG A 386 -6.12 0.41 -11.58
C ARG A 386 -6.04 0.41 -13.11
N ASP A 387 -6.15 1.58 -13.69
CA ASP A 387 -6.20 1.80 -15.13
C ASP A 387 -4.79 1.64 -15.73
N ASP A 388 -3.76 1.97 -14.95
CA ASP A 388 -2.35 1.71 -15.30
C ASP A 388 -1.48 1.51 -14.04
N PRO A 389 -1.06 0.26 -13.73
CA PRO A 389 -0.31 -0.05 -12.50
C PRO A 389 1.04 0.66 -12.35
N ALA A 390 1.64 1.14 -13.45
CA ALA A 390 2.91 1.86 -13.42
C ALA A 390 2.75 3.37 -13.13
N ASP A 391 1.52 3.90 -13.12
CA ASP A 391 1.26 5.31 -12.81
C ASP A 391 1.26 5.54 -11.28
N SER A 392 2.26 6.27 -10.78
CA SER A 392 2.40 6.63 -9.36
C SER A 392 2.17 8.12 -9.07
N LEU A 393 2.02 8.94 -10.13
CA LEU A 393 1.91 10.39 -10.05
C LEU A 393 0.55 10.91 -10.52
N VAL A 394 0.05 11.90 -9.81
CA VAL A 394 -1.10 12.71 -10.23
C VAL A 394 -0.67 14.16 -10.32
N TRP A 395 -0.97 14.78 -11.45
CA TRP A 395 -0.87 16.22 -11.61
C TRP A 395 -2.20 16.85 -11.31
N ILE A 396 -2.26 17.67 -10.28
CA ILE A 396 -3.51 18.19 -9.78
C ILE A 396 -3.55 19.72 -9.83
N TYR A 397 -4.65 20.20 -10.42
CA TYR A 397 -5.10 21.57 -10.31
C TYR A 397 -6.06 21.73 -9.14
N PHE A 398 -5.68 22.55 -8.15
CA PHE A 398 -6.63 23.10 -7.19
C PHE A 398 -7.23 24.39 -7.75
N ARG A 399 -8.53 24.33 -8.03
CA ARG A 399 -9.32 25.31 -8.77
C ARG A 399 -9.91 26.36 -7.84
N LEU A 400 -9.21 27.47 -7.68
CA LEU A 400 -9.57 28.57 -6.79
C LEU A 400 -10.44 29.64 -7.47
N ASP A 401 -11.06 29.30 -8.61
CA ASP A 401 -11.82 30.22 -9.47
C ASP A 401 -12.91 30.99 -8.68
N ASN A 402 -13.57 30.32 -7.73
CA ASN A 402 -14.64 30.87 -6.89
C ASN A 402 -14.16 31.52 -5.58
N TYR A 403 -12.85 31.72 -5.45
CA TYR A 403 -12.20 32.41 -4.33
C TYR A 403 -11.45 33.67 -4.80
N ARG A 404 -11.78 34.20 -5.98
CA ARG A 404 -11.03 35.34 -6.54
C ARG A 404 -11.31 36.69 -5.87
N ASP A 405 -12.31 36.75 -5.02
CA ASP A 405 -12.78 37.93 -4.30
C ASP A 405 -12.86 37.74 -2.78
N ARG A 406 -12.49 36.55 -2.28
CA ARG A 406 -12.61 36.15 -0.87
C ARG A 406 -11.57 35.09 -0.51
N GLU A 407 -11.27 34.98 0.77
CA GLU A 407 -10.38 33.94 1.31
C GLU A 407 -10.96 32.53 1.19
N LEU A 408 -10.10 31.51 1.28
CA LEU A 408 -10.52 30.11 1.35
C LEU A 408 -11.29 29.89 2.66
N ASP A 409 -12.47 29.29 2.57
CA ASP A 409 -13.25 28.94 3.76
C ASP A 409 -12.84 27.55 4.31
N ALA A 410 -13.38 27.21 5.49
CA ALA A 410 -13.05 25.96 6.18
C ALA A 410 -13.41 24.72 5.35
N GLU A 411 -14.47 24.78 4.55
CA GLU A 411 -14.91 23.69 3.69
C GLU A 411 -13.91 23.48 2.55
N GLY A 412 -13.53 24.55 1.84
CA GLY A 412 -12.51 24.50 0.79
C GLY A 412 -11.17 23.95 1.29
N LEU A 413 -10.71 24.41 2.45
CA LEU A 413 -9.50 23.89 3.09
C LEU A 413 -9.64 22.40 3.45
N SER A 414 -10.81 21.95 3.89
CA SER A 414 -11.08 20.54 4.17
C SER A 414 -11.06 19.67 2.91
N VAL A 415 -11.62 20.14 1.80
CA VAL A 415 -11.60 19.43 0.51
C VAL A 415 -10.18 19.27 -0.02
N ILE A 416 -9.35 20.31 0.10
CA ILE A 416 -7.93 20.26 -0.28
C ILE A 416 -7.19 19.23 0.57
N ARG A 417 -7.41 19.23 1.89
CA ARG A 417 -6.82 18.23 2.80
C ARG A 417 -7.25 16.80 2.45
N GLY A 418 -8.51 16.59 2.09
CA GLY A 418 -9.05 15.32 1.64
C GLY A 418 -8.29 14.74 0.43
N ALA A 419 -7.83 15.59 -0.48
CA ALA A 419 -7.03 15.16 -1.63
C ALA A 419 -5.71 14.51 -1.25
N PHE A 420 -4.98 15.14 -0.34
CA PHE A 420 -3.73 14.56 0.13
C PHE A 420 -3.94 13.24 0.87
N GLN A 421 -5.04 13.12 1.63
CA GLN A 421 -5.43 11.87 2.30
C GLN A 421 -5.75 10.76 1.29
N ASP A 422 -6.52 11.08 0.24
CA ASP A 422 -6.88 10.12 -0.80
C ASP A 422 -5.66 9.64 -1.60
N ALA A 423 -4.75 10.56 -1.94
CA ALA A 423 -3.47 10.21 -2.57
C ALA A 423 -2.66 9.23 -1.71
N ARG A 424 -2.59 9.49 -0.39
CA ARG A 424 -1.90 8.64 0.58
C ARG A 424 -2.46 7.21 0.58
N GLN A 425 -3.78 7.08 0.67
CA GLN A 425 -4.49 5.79 0.69
C GLN A 425 -4.29 4.98 -0.60
N LYS A 426 -4.13 5.66 -1.73
CA LYS A 426 -3.98 5.04 -3.06
C LYS A 426 -2.54 4.80 -3.49
N GLY A 427 -1.55 5.10 -2.65
CA GLY A 427 -0.15 4.92 -3.01
C GLY A 427 0.34 5.95 -4.04
N LEU A 428 -0.22 7.16 -4.06
CA LEU A 428 0.05 8.18 -5.08
C LEU A 428 0.85 9.36 -4.50
N LYS A 429 1.66 9.97 -5.36
CA LYS A 429 2.33 11.25 -5.10
C LYS A 429 1.74 12.34 -6.00
N LEU A 430 1.72 13.57 -5.51
CA LEU A 430 1.07 14.69 -6.16
C LEU A 430 2.07 15.73 -6.67
N VAL A 431 1.94 16.09 -7.94
CA VAL A 431 2.46 17.35 -8.48
C VAL A 431 1.30 18.34 -8.40
N ILE A 432 1.41 19.35 -7.53
CA ILE A 432 0.28 20.23 -7.19
C ILE A 432 0.43 21.60 -7.87
N ARG A 433 -0.68 22.19 -8.34
CA ARG A 433 -0.74 23.58 -8.84
C ARG A 433 -2.04 24.23 -8.39
N PHE A 434 -1.96 25.40 -7.76
CA PHE A 434 -3.13 26.22 -7.42
C PHE A 434 -3.38 27.26 -8.51
N ILE A 435 -4.61 27.35 -9.02
CA ILE A 435 -4.94 28.24 -10.14
C ILE A 435 -6.26 28.98 -9.88
N TYR A 436 -6.38 30.19 -10.42
CA TYR A 436 -7.60 31.00 -10.33
C TYR A 436 -8.46 30.95 -11.60
N ASN A 437 -7.94 30.45 -12.73
CA ASN A 437 -8.68 30.45 -13.99
C ASN A 437 -8.25 29.29 -14.90
N TRP A 438 -9.24 28.63 -15.53
CA TRP A 438 -9.11 27.47 -16.42
C TRP A 438 -9.57 27.72 -17.87
N GLY A 439 -10.22 28.86 -18.16
CA GLY A 439 -10.96 29.09 -19.41
C GLY A 439 -10.31 30.10 -20.37
N PRO A 440 -10.75 30.13 -21.65
CA PRO A 440 -10.14 30.93 -22.70
C PRO A 440 -10.31 32.42 -22.42
N GLY A 441 -9.41 33.22 -22.97
CA GLY A 441 -9.36 34.66 -22.67
C GLY A 441 -7.96 35.21 -22.53
N TRP A 442 -6.94 34.48 -22.99
CA TRP A 442 -5.64 35.09 -23.19
C TRP A 442 -5.80 36.30 -24.11
N THR A 443 -5.32 37.44 -23.62
CA THR A 443 -5.38 38.73 -24.29
C THR A 443 -4.09 39.46 -23.98
N ASP A 444 -3.58 40.21 -24.95
CA ASP A 444 -2.41 41.05 -24.76
C ASP A 444 -2.72 42.35 -24.00
N ASP A 445 -4.00 42.65 -23.74
CA ASP A 445 -4.43 43.80 -22.93
C ASP A 445 -4.48 43.43 -21.44
N PRO A 446 -3.56 43.94 -20.59
CA PRO A 446 -3.54 43.64 -19.16
C PRO A 446 -4.82 44.08 -18.42
N ALA A 447 -5.56 45.07 -18.95
CA ALA A 447 -6.83 45.49 -18.35
C ALA A 447 -7.94 44.46 -18.55
N GLN A 448 -7.85 43.66 -19.61
CA GLN A 448 -8.78 42.58 -19.95
C GLN A 448 -8.29 41.21 -19.47
N ALA A 449 -6.98 41.03 -19.33
CA ALA A 449 -6.39 39.80 -18.81
C ALA A 449 -6.62 39.70 -17.31
N ASN A 450 -7.76 39.16 -16.89
CA ASN A 450 -8.06 38.97 -15.48
C ASN A 450 -8.00 37.48 -15.10
N PRO A 451 -6.84 36.80 -15.14
CA PRO A 451 -6.75 35.39 -14.74
C PRO A 451 -6.51 35.19 -13.24
N ASP A 452 -6.07 36.22 -12.51
CA ASP A 452 -5.59 36.13 -11.14
C ASP A 452 -6.31 37.12 -10.20
N VAL A 453 -5.68 37.39 -9.05
CA VAL A 453 -6.22 38.20 -7.94
C VAL A 453 -5.16 39.22 -7.47
N PRO A 454 -5.56 40.28 -6.76
CA PRO A 454 -4.62 41.20 -6.12
C PRO A 454 -3.64 40.47 -5.19
N ILE A 455 -2.39 40.95 -5.13
CA ILE A 455 -1.29 40.32 -4.38
C ILE A 455 -1.66 40.00 -2.93
N ASP A 456 -2.32 40.92 -2.23
CA ASP A 456 -2.70 40.71 -0.83
C ASP A 456 -3.62 39.50 -0.63
N LEU A 457 -4.55 39.24 -1.57
CA LEU A 457 -5.42 38.07 -1.49
C LEU A 457 -4.67 36.79 -1.87
N ALA A 458 -3.78 36.85 -2.87
CA ALA A 458 -2.96 35.70 -3.24
C ALA A 458 -2.04 35.26 -2.09
N LEU A 459 -1.41 36.21 -1.39
CA LEU A 459 -0.59 35.93 -0.22
C LEU A 459 -1.40 35.34 0.94
N ARG A 460 -2.62 35.85 1.18
CA ARG A 460 -3.51 35.25 2.20
C ARG A 460 -3.91 33.82 1.86
N HIS A 461 -4.19 33.49 0.59
CA HIS A 461 -4.44 32.09 0.22
C HIS A 461 -3.22 31.19 0.47
N ILE A 462 -2.01 31.66 0.13
CA ILE A 462 -0.78 30.89 0.40
C ILE A 462 -0.59 30.68 1.91
N GLU A 463 -0.86 31.71 2.72
CA GLU A 463 -0.83 31.61 4.18
C GLU A 463 -1.84 30.57 4.71
N GLN A 464 -3.07 30.57 4.21
CA GLN A 464 -4.10 29.57 4.58
C GLN A 464 -3.74 28.13 4.16
N LEU A 465 -3.00 27.98 3.05
CA LEU A 465 -2.57 26.68 2.52
C LEU A 465 -1.31 26.14 3.20
N ALA A 466 -0.45 27.00 3.76
CA ALA A 466 0.80 26.62 4.41
C ALA A 466 0.68 25.45 5.41
N PRO A 467 -0.25 25.44 6.39
CA PRO A 467 -0.39 24.30 7.29
C PRO A 467 -0.77 23.00 6.57
N ILE A 468 -1.56 23.07 5.50
CA ILE A 468 -1.97 21.90 4.71
C ILE A 468 -0.80 21.34 3.88
N LEU A 469 0.04 22.22 3.32
CA LEU A 469 1.24 21.79 2.60
C LEU A 469 2.25 21.15 3.55
N ALA A 470 2.41 21.69 4.76
CA ALA A 470 3.31 21.14 5.77
C ALA A 470 2.86 19.77 6.30
N GLU A 471 1.57 19.61 6.62
CA GLU A 471 1.03 18.36 7.17
C GLU A 471 1.00 17.21 6.13
N ASN A 472 1.02 17.53 4.83
CA ASN A 472 0.94 16.57 3.72
C ASN A 472 2.19 16.52 2.84
N ALA A 473 3.33 16.96 3.38
CA ALA A 473 4.62 16.93 2.71
C ALA A 473 4.98 15.54 2.16
N ASP A 474 4.57 14.50 2.89
CA ASP A 474 4.82 13.10 2.57
C ASP A 474 4.30 12.71 1.18
N VAL A 475 3.12 13.19 0.76
CA VAL A 475 2.54 12.87 -0.56
C VAL A 475 2.81 13.91 -1.65
N ILE A 476 3.50 15.02 -1.35
CA ILE A 476 3.87 16.02 -2.36
C ILE A 476 5.15 15.56 -3.08
N ALA A 477 5.09 15.42 -4.40
CA ALA A 477 6.28 15.25 -5.25
C ALA A 477 6.93 16.60 -5.54
N ALA A 478 6.14 17.55 -6.07
CA ALA A 478 6.56 18.91 -6.37
C ALA A 478 5.36 19.88 -6.32
N LEU A 479 5.61 21.15 -6.02
CA LEU A 479 4.63 22.23 -6.16
C LEU A 479 5.00 23.06 -7.38
N GLN A 480 4.12 23.14 -8.38
CA GLN A 480 4.28 24.12 -9.45
C GLN A 480 3.79 25.46 -8.93
N ALA A 481 4.62 26.49 -9.05
CA ALA A 481 4.26 27.85 -8.68
C ALA A 481 3.08 28.27 -9.57
N GLY A 482 1.88 28.23 -9.02
CA GLY A 482 0.66 28.65 -9.71
C GLY A 482 0.37 30.11 -9.44
N PHE A 483 -0.90 30.43 -9.18
CA PHE A 483 -1.43 31.76 -8.79
C PHE A 483 -1.29 32.89 -9.82
N VAL A 484 -0.25 32.88 -10.66
CA VAL A 484 0.04 33.91 -11.65
C VAL A 484 -0.37 33.43 -13.04
N GLY A 485 -1.29 34.18 -13.67
CA GLY A 485 -1.69 33.94 -15.06
C GLY A 485 -2.73 32.85 -15.29
N HIS A 486 -3.18 32.76 -16.54
CA HIS A 486 -4.11 31.71 -16.96
C HIS A 486 -3.46 30.34 -16.71
N TRP A 487 -4.24 29.39 -16.18
CA TRP A 487 -3.77 28.04 -15.80
C TRP A 487 -2.59 28.01 -14.80
N GLY A 488 -2.27 29.15 -14.17
CA GLY A 488 -1.14 29.31 -13.26
C GLY A 488 0.23 29.21 -13.95
N GLU A 489 0.32 29.61 -15.20
CA GLU A 489 1.49 29.37 -16.06
C GLU A 489 2.46 30.55 -16.19
N TRP A 490 2.23 31.67 -15.48
CA TRP A 490 3.16 32.80 -15.39
C TRP A 490 3.37 33.63 -16.67
N HIS A 491 2.62 33.38 -17.75
CA HIS A 491 2.76 34.09 -19.03
C HIS A 491 1.94 35.39 -19.12
N SER A 492 0.95 35.58 -18.24
CA SER A 492 0.04 36.72 -18.26
C SER A 492 -0.41 37.09 -16.84
N SER A 493 -0.81 38.34 -16.60
CA SER A 493 -1.36 38.78 -15.32
C SER A 493 -1.94 40.19 -15.38
N ARG A 494 -3.02 40.45 -14.62
CA ARG A 494 -3.50 41.82 -14.36
C ARG A 494 -2.88 42.45 -13.14
N TYR A 495 -2.69 41.68 -12.07
CA TYR A 495 -2.25 42.21 -10.77
C TYR A 495 -0.79 41.89 -10.43
N LEU A 496 -0.28 40.75 -10.92
CA LEU A 496 0.97 40.11 -10.52
C LEU A 496 2.05 40.19 -11.61
N HIS A 497 1.92 41.14 -12.54
CA HIS A 497 2.95 41.42 -13.55
C HIS A 497 4.27 41.94 -12.93
N PRO A 498 4.28 42.86 -11.93
CA PRO A 498 5.52 43.37 -11.35
C PRO A 498 6.43 42.26 -10.81
N LEU A 499 7.74 42.37 -11.12
CA LEU A 499 8.73 41.37 -10.73
C LEU A 499 8.80 41.16 -9.21
N GLU A 500 8.63 42.25 -8.43
CA GLU A 500 8.57 42.21 -6.97
C GLU A 500 7.39 41.39 -6.43
N TYR A 501 6.23 41.40 -7.10
CA TYR A 501 5.07 40.60 -6.70
C TYR A 501 5.23 39.14 -7.10
N ARG A 502 5.78 38.88 -8.29
CA ARG A 502 6.18 37.53 -8.69
C ARG A 502 7.17 36.94 -7.69
N ARG A 503 8.18 37.72 -7.26
CA ARG A 503 9.14 37.33 -6.24
C ARG A 503 8.45 37.04 -4.90
N ALA A 504 7.55 37.92 -4.45
CA ALA A 504 6.79 37.72 -3.21
C ALA A 504 5.95 36.43 -3.22
N ILE A 505 5.34 36.07 -4.36
CA ILE A 505 4.64 34.79 -4.51
C ILE A 505 5.61 33.61 -4.37
N VAL A 506 6.78 33.65 -5.01
CA VAL A 506 7.80 32.59 -4.88
C VAL A 506 8.26 32.45 -3.44
N ASP A 507 8.60 33.57 -2.77
CA ASP A 507 9.07 33.56 -1.38
C ASP A 507 7.98 33.01 -0.44
N ALA A 508 6.71 33.40 -0.62
CA ALA A 508 5.61 32.89 0.18
C ALA A 508 5.38 31.38 -0.02
N LEU A 509 5.49 30.87 -1.26
CA LEU A 509 5.36 29.44 -1.55
C LEU A 509 6.53 28.64 -0.96
N LEU A 510 7.75 29.15 -1.05
CA LEU A 510 8.94 28.49 -0.46
C LEU A 510 8.91 28.48 1.08
N ALA A 511 8.29 29.48 1.69
CA ALA A 511 8.04 29.52 3.13
C ALA A 511 6.90 28.58 3.57
N ALA A 512 5.87 28.43 2.73
CA ALA A 512 4.74 27.54 2.99
C ALA A 512 5.08 26.05 2.75
N LEU A 513 6.00 25.78 1.81
CA LEU A 513 6.40 24.43 1.43
C LEU A 513 7.57 23.94 2.31
N PRO A 514 7.54 22.69 2.81
CA PRO A 514 8.67 22.09 3.52
C PRO A 514 9.99 22.15 2.75
N ALA A 515 11.11 22.27 3.48
CA ALA A 515 12.44 22.50 2.90
C ALA A 515 12.92 21.38 1.96
N ASP A 516 12.41 20.17 2.17
CA ASP A 516 12.72 18.96 1.41
C ASP A 516 11.75 18.72 0.24
N ARG A 517 10.92 19.71 -0.11
CA ARG A 517 10.03 19.67 -1.26
C ARG A 517 10.34 20.78 -2.26
N PRO A 518 10.36 20.46 -3.57
CA PRO A 518 10.73 21.40 -4.60
C PRO A 518 9.53 22.22 -5.07
N LEU A 519 9.80 23.49 -5.37
CA LEU A 519 8.94 24.38 -6.15
C LEU A 519 9.34 24.30 -7.63
N GLN A 520 8.42 24.46 -8.59
CA GLN A 520 8.74 24.54 -10.01
C GLN A 520 8.25 25.86 -10.62
N LEU A 521 9.13 26.58 -11.32
CA LEU A 521 8.78 27.75 -12.13
C LEU A 521 8.67 27.37 -13.61
N ARG A 522 7.83 28.05 -14.38
CA ARG A 522 7.78 27.80 -15.84
C ARG A 522 9.03 28.36 -16.54
N TYR A 523 9.30 29.64 -16.32
CA TYR A 523 10.29 30.38 -17.08
C TYR A 523 11.65 30.41 -16.37
N PRO A 524 12.72 29.86 -16.98
CA PRO A 524 14.06 29.86 -16.39
C PRO A 524 14.57 31.26 -16.04
N ARG A 525 14.19 32.26 -16.84
CA ARG A 525 14.50 33.68 -16.61
C ARG A 525 14.11 34.19 -15.22
N TYR A 526 12.98 33.73 -14.65
CA TYR A 526 12.57 34.18 -13.31
C TYR A 526 13.45 33.55 -12.24
N LYS A 527 13.87 32.31 -12.44
CA LYS A 527 14.84 31.69 -11.54
C LYS A 527 16.18 32.42 -11.62
N GLU A 528 16.62 32.79 -12.81
CA GLU A 528 17.84 33.56 -13.00
C GLU A 528 17.80 34.92 -12.29
N LEU A 529 16.73 35.69 -12.48
CA LEU A 529 16.59 37.00 -11.84
C LEU A 529 16.53 36.90 -10.31
N PHE A 530 16.03 35.80 -9.76
CA PHE A 530 15.85 35.62 -8.32
C PHE A 530 17.07 35.02 -7.62
N TYR A 531 17.88 34.21 -8.33
CA TYR A 531 18.92 33.39 -7.71
C TYR A 531 20.26 33.36 -8.48
N GLY A 532 20.32 33.89 -9.70
CA GLY A 532 21.53 33.93 -10.54
C GLY A 532 21.65 32.76 -11.53
N GLY A 533 22.87 32.27 -11.76
CA GLY A 533 23.13 31.20 -12.72
C GLY A 533 22.50 29.84 -12.35
N PRO A 534 22.66 28.82 -13.21
CA PRO A 534 22.19 27.48 -12.92
C PRO A 534 22.94 26.88 -11.72
N LEU A 535 22.28 25.98 -10.99
CA LEU A 535 22.86 25.31 -9.84
C LEU A 535 24.14 24.54 -10.17
N THR A 536 25.17 24.72 -9.33
CA THR A 536 26.34 23.84 -9.31
C THR A 536 26.11 22.61 -8.43
N SER A 537 26.92 21.56 -8.61
CA SER A 537 26.86 20.35 -7.77
C SER A 537 27.09 20.60 -6.27
N ALA A 538 27.79 21.70 -5.93
CA ALA A 538 28.07 22.12 -4.56
C ALA A 538 26.89 22.86 -3.91
N GLU A 539 26.10 23.58 -4.70
CA GLU A 539 24.90 24.29 -4.23
C GLU A 539 23.68 23.36 -4.17
N ALA A 540 23.67 22.32 -5.02
CA ALA A 540 22.63 21.30 -5.04
C ALA A 540 22.38 20.70 -3.66
N PHE A 541 21.11 20.60 -3.28
CA PHE A 541 20.63 20.02 -2.03
C PHE A 541 21.12 20.72 -0.75
N SER A 542 21.60 21.97 -0.85
CA SER A 542 22.02 22.79 0.30
C SER A 542 20.87 23.25 1.21
N GLY A 543 19.61 23.10 0.75
CA GLY A 543 18.42 23.59 1.45
C GLY A 543 18.18 25.09 1.26
N THR A 544 19.04 25.78 0.50
CA THR A 544 18.79 27.15 0.06
C THR A 544 17.61 27.21 -0.91
N ASP A 545 16.94 28.35 -0.98
CA ASP A 545 15.81 28.57 -1.89
C ASP A 545 16.18 28.28 -3.35
N ALA A 546 17.36 28.72 -3.80
CA ALA A 546 17.87 28.44 -5.14
C ALA A 546 17.92 26.93 -5.44
N SER A 547 18.36 26.13 -4.47
CA SER A 547 18.49 24.67 -4.59
C SER A 547 17.15 23.92 -4.55
N ARG A 548 16.06 24.61 -4.20
CA ARG A 548 14.70 24.04 -4.05
C ARG A 548 13.77 24.38 -5.20
N VAL A 549 14.17 25.24 -6.14
CA VAL A 549 13.33 25.66 -7.26
C VAL A 549 13.77 24.93 -8.53
N GLY A 550 12.94 24.06 -9.11
CA GLY A 550 13.14 23.47 -10.44
C GLY A 550 12.30 24.16 -11.51
N HIS A 551 12.08 23.46 -12.64
CA HIS A 551 11.28 23.99 -13.74
C HIS A 551 10.13 23.09 -14.12
N HIS A 552 9.08 23.68 -14.68
CA HIS A 552 8.11 22.93 -15.48
C HIS A 552 7.99 23.51 -16.89
N ASN A 553 7.74 22.67 -17.88
CA ASN A 553 7.50 23.07 -19.26
C ASN A 553 6.08 22.69 -19.67
N ASP A 554 5.34 23.70 -20.09
CA ASP A 554 3.91 23.64 -20.36
C ASP A 554 3.55 23.23 -21.80
N CYS A 555 4.55 23.19 -22.69
CA CYS A 555 4.35 23.03 -24.12
C CYS A 555 5.48 22.23 -24.78
N PHE A 556 5.92 21.16 -24.14
CA PHE A 556 7.03 20.33 -24.59
C PHE A 556 6.89 19.88 -26.05
N LEU A 557 7.94 20.11 -26.85
CA LEU A 557 8.03 19.80 -28.28
C LEU A 557 7.03 20.54 -29.19
N ARG A 558 6.42 21.62 -28.73
CA ARG A 558 5.50 22.40 -29.59
C ARG A 558 6.25 22.97 -30.79
N ASP A 559 7.39 23.61 -30.56
CA ASP A 559 8.25 24.34 -31.49
C ASP A 559 9.65 24.47 -30.86
N ASP A 560 10.53 25.33 -31.36
CA ASP A 560 11.93 25.38 -30.86
C ASP A 560 12.00 25.91 -29.41
N ASP A 561 11.15 26.87 -29.05
CA ASP A 561 11.13 27.53 -27.73
C ASP A 561 10.13 26.92 -26.75
N ASP A 562 9.25 26.01 -27.20
CA ASP A 562 8.14 25.44 -26.44
C ASP A 562 7.27 26.49 -25.74
N THR A 563 7.30 27.75 -26.20
CA THR A 563 6.82 28.96 -25.50
C THR A 563 7.37 29.22 -24.09
N THR A 564 8.28 28.38 -23.62
CA THR A 564 8.85 28.33 -22.27
C THR A 564 10.27 28.92 -22.25
N TYR A 565 11.07 28.67 -23.27
CA TYR A 565 12.49 29.03 -23.34
C TYR A 565 12.73 30.41 -23.95
N ARG A 566 11.95 31.41 -23.54
CA ARG A 566 12.08 32.80 -24.03
C ARG A 566 12.03 33.81 -22.88
N SER A 567 12.76 34.91 -23.04
CA SER A 567 12.84 35.99 -22.05
C SER A 567 11.77 37.06 -22.25
N THR A 568 10.85 36.91 -23.20
CA THR A 568 9.73 37.82 -23.46
C THR A 568 8.41 37.06 -23.55
N THR A 569 7.30 37.74 -23.29
CA THR A 569 5.93 37.23 -23.53
C THR A 569 5.07 38.34 -24.15
N GLY A 570 3.87 38.04 -24.65
CA GLY A 570 2.97 39.04 -25.24
C GLY A 570 2.68 40.22 -24.28
N GLN A 571 2.51 39.94 -22.99
CA GLN A 571 2.31 40.97 -21.96
C GLN A 571 3.59 41.54 -21.35
N GLU A 572 4.71 40.81 -21.46
CA GLU A 572 6.03 41.22 -20.95
C GLU A 572 7.03 41.24 -22.12
N PRO A 573 6.94 42.21 -23.05
CA PRO A 573 7.79 42.26 -24.24
C PRO A 573 9.21 42.71 -23.91
N LYS A 574 9.48 43.13 -22.67
CA LYS A 574 10.81 43.52 -22.21
C LYS A 574 11.67 42.27 -21.99
N HIS A 575 12.90 42.32 -22.49
CA HIS A 575 13.89 41.29 -22.21
C HIS A 575 14.26 41.31 -20.71
N HIS A 576 14.06 40.19 -20.04
CA HIS A 576 14.23 40.03 -18.59
C HIS A 576 15.22 38.89 -18.30
N SER A 577 16.48 39.09 -18.68
CA SER A 577 17.60 38.20 -18.39
C SER A 577 18.92 38.94 -18.56
N THR A 578 19.93 38.55 -17.80
CA THR A 578 21.32 38.99 -18.01
C THR A 578 22.25 37.83 -18.37
N TYR A 579 21.79 36.59 -18.15
CA TYR A 579 22.59 35.38 -18.36
C TYR A 579 22.70 34.97 -19.83
N CYS A 580 21.61 35.04 -20.59
CA CYS A 580 21.58 34.64 -22.00
C CYS A 580 21.83 35.79 -22.99
N ASP A 581 22.19 36.98 -22.50
CA ASP A 581 22.48 38.14 -23.34
C ASP A 581 23.66 37.86 -24.29
N GLY A 582 23.44 38.08 -25.59
CA GLY A 582 24.45 37.88 -26.63
C GLY A 582 24.68 36.41 -27.04
N GLN A 583 23.84 35.48 -26.57
CA GLN A 583 23.84 34.07 -26.95
C GLN A 583 22.62 33.72 -27.82
N ASP A 584 22.57 32.49 -28.35
CA ASP A 584 21.30 31.93 -28.83
C ASP A 584 20.40 31.69 -27.61
N GLU A 585 19.37 32.53 -27.48
CA GLU A 585 18.52 32.58 -26.29
C GLU A 585 17.88 31.23 -25.97
N ILE A 586 17.35 30.55 -26.98
CA ILE A 586 16.62 29.29 -26.81
C ILE A 586 17.58 28.19 -26.36
N ALA A 587 18.72 28.08 -27.05
CA ALA A 587 19.74 27.11 -26.69
C ALA A 587 20.30 27.37 -25.29
N CYS A 588 20.58 28.64 -24.95
CA CYS A 588 21.07 29.04 -23.64
C CYS A 588 20.10 28.67 -22.52
N TRP A 589 18.79 28.88 -22.70
CA TRP A 589 17.81 28.50 -21.68
C TRP A 589 17.62 27.00 -21.54
N LYS A 590 17.64 26.26 -22.65
CA LYS A 590 17.63 24.79 -22.59
C LYS A 590 18.87 24.26 -21.88
N GLU A 591 20.04 24.85 -22.11
CA GLU A 591 21.28 24.50 -21.41
C GLU A 591 21.22 24.84 -19.91
N PHE A 592 20.68 26.01 -19.55
CA PHE A 592 20.42 26.38 -18.16
C PHE A 592 19.56 25.32 -17.47
N VAL A 593 18.42 24.96 -18.07
CA VAL A 593 17.51 23.95 -17.50
C VAL A 593 18.15 22.56 -17.47
N ALA A 594 18.92 22.17 -18.48
CA ALA A 594 19.65 20.91 -18.49
C ALA A 594 20.63 20.81 -17.31
N GLN A 595 21.37 21.87 -16.99
CA GLN A 595 22.26 21.88 -15.82
C GLN A 595 21.48 21.71 -14.50
N GLU A 596 20.31 22.32 -14.40
CA GLU A 596 19.48 22.26 -13.20
C GLU A 596 18.65 20.98 -13.05
N GLY A 597 18.30 20.34 -14.17
CA GLY A 597 17.57 19.07 -14.21
C GLY A 597 18.36 17.89 -13.61
N LEU A 598 19.66 18.07 -13.38
CA LEU A 598 20.49 17.14 -12.62
C LEU A 598 20.24 17.20 -11.10
N TYR A 599 19.58 18.25 -10.60
CA TYR A 599 19.42 18.50 -9.16
C TYR A 599 18.00 18.84 -8.74
N THR A 600 17.16 19.26 -9.68
CA THR A 600 15.77 19.68 -9.42
C THR A 600 14.83 19.05 -10.44
N PRO A 601 13.56 18.76 -10.08
CA PRO A 601 12.67 18.07 -10.99
C PRO A 601 12.29 18.96 -12.17
N ILE A 602 12.30 18.35 -13.36
CA ILE A 602 11.73 18.91 -14.58
C ILE A 602 10.49 18.10 -14.94
N GLY A 603 9.37 18.77 -15.19
CA GLY A 603 8.19 18.09 -15.70
C GLY A 603 7.20 19.03 -16.38
N GLY A 604 6.00 18.57 -16.66
CA GLY A 604 4.97 19.37 -17.34
C GLY A 604 4.26 18.60 -18.44
N GLU A 605 3.94 19.22 -19.57
CA GLU A 605 3.08 18.60 -20.58
C GLU A 605 3.41 18.95 -22.03
N THR A 606 2.83 18.18 -22.95
CA THR A 606 2.77 18.51 -24.37
C THR A 606 1.51 19.32 -24.64
N CYS A 607 1.55 20.28 -25.57
CA CYS A 607 0.40 21.18 -25.78
C CYS A 607 -0.04 21.34 -27.24
N GLN A 608 0.75 20.85 -28.20
CA GLN A 608 0.43 20.91 -29.62
C GLN A 608 1.14 19.78 -30.37
N TYR A 609 0.43 19.14 -31.30
CA TYR A 609 1.01 18.18 -32.24
C TYR A 609 1.69 18.91 -33.40
N ASN A 610 2.98 18.64 -33.64
CA ASN A 610 3.78 19.33 -34.65
C ASN A 610 4.90 18.42 -35.22
N PRO A 611 4.59 17.40 -36.04
CA PRO A 611 5.62 16.58 -36.65
C PRO A 611 6.43 17.38 -37.70
N PRO A 612 7.76 17.14 -37.86
CA PRO A 612 8.53 16.10 -37.19
C PRO A 612 9.04 16.49 -35.79
N ARG A 613 8.78 17.72 -35.32
CA ARG A 613 9.27 18.22 -34.02
C ARG A 613 8.79 17.34 -32.84
N THR A 614 7.55 16.88 -32.87
CA THR A 614 6.98 15.99 -31.82
C THR A 614 7.32 14.50 -31.99
N ASP A 615 8.05 14.11 -33.04
CA ASP A 615 8.36 12.70 -33.32
C ASP A 615 9.39 12.11 -32.34
N CYS A 616 9.40 10.78 -32.25
CA CYS A 616 10.22 10.01 -31.32
C CYS A 616 11.70 10.43 -31.21
N PRO A 617 12.46 10.67 -32.31
CA PRO A 617 13.88 11.04 -32.18
C PRO A 617 14.08 12.34 -31.40
N ASN A 618 13.22 13.34 -31.62
CA ASN A 618 13.30 14.63 -30.95
C ASN A 618 12.81 14.53 -29.50
N ALA A 619 11.73 13.76 -29.28
CA ALA A 619 11.20 13.52 -27.94
C ALA A 619 12.25 12.85 -27.04
N LEU A 620 12.86 11.75 -27.49
CA LEU A 620 13.88 11.04 -26.73
C LEU A 620 15.11 11.92 -26.46
N ALA A 621 15.58 12.67 -27.47
CA ALA A 621 16.75 13.54 -27.32
C ALA A 621 16.53 14.66 -26.31
N GLU A 622 15.37 15.35 -26.33
CA GLU A 622 15.12 16.44 -25.39
C GLU A 622 14.69 15.97 -24.00
N LEU A 623 13.98 14.84 -23.88
CA LEU A 623 13.71 14.23 -22.57
C LEU A 623 15.01 13.89 -21.84
N GLU A 624 15.99 13.34 -22.58
CA GLU A 624 17.31 12.98 -22.06
C GLU A 624 18.18 14.22 -21.76
N MET A 625 18.24 15.19 -22.68
CA MET A 625 19.02 16.42 -22.50
C MET A 625 18.54 17.27 -21.32
N LEU A 626 17.22 17.38 -21.13
CA LEU A 626 16.62 18.25 -20.12
C LEU A 626 16.33 17.54 -18.80
N HIS A 627 16.62 16.25 -18.70
CA HIS A 627 16.41 15.44 -17.50
C HIS A 627 14.96 15.44 -16.98
N TRP A 628 14.02 15.08 -17.86
CA TRP A 628 12.61 15.03 -17.49
C TRP A 628 12.32 13.96 -16.43
N SER A 629 11.75 14.41 -15.30
CA SER A 629 11.33 13.57 -14.18
C SER A 629 9.95 12.95 -14.40
N PHE A 630 9.02 13.74 -14.92
CA PHE A 630 7.64 13.33 -15.15
C PHE A 630 6.93 14.16 -16.22
N ILE A 631 5.92 13.59 -16.90
CA ILE A 631 5.17 14.29 -17.95
C ILE A 631 3.68 13.93 -17.93
N ASN A 632 2.80 14.89 -18.20
CA ASN A 632 1.36 14.69 -18.29
C ASN A 632 1.03 13.74 -19.44
N ASN A 633 0.18 12.73 -19.18
CA ASN A 633 -0.34 11.82 -20.21
C ASN A 633 -1.84 12.03 -20.51
N GLY A 634 -2.47 13.03 -19.90
CA GLY A 634 -3.90 13.31 -20.04
C GLY A 634 -4.25 14.29 -21.17
N TYR A 635 -3.29 15.12 -21.60
CA TYR A 635 -3.51 16.20 -22.56
C TYR A 635 -2.79 15.92 -23.90
N ARG A 636 -3.37 16.39 -25.01
CA ARG A 636 -2.87 16.19 -26.40
C ARG A 636 -2.50 14.76 -26.76
N GLN A 637 -3.51 13.90 -26.79
CA GLN A 637 -3.34 12.48 -27.12
C GLN A 637 -2.67 12.24 -28.47
N GLU A 638 -2.80 13.16 -29.44
CA GLU A 638 -2.18 13.06 -30.76
C GLU A 638 -0.65 12.98 -30.69
N VAL A 639 -0.02 13.66 -29.72
CA VAL A 639 1.43 13.58 -29.51
C VAL A 639 1.81 12.22 -28.93
N LEU A 640 1.04 11.74 -27.94
CA LEU A 640 1.28 10.47 -27.28
C LEU A 640 1.04 9.29 -28.23
N ASP A 641 0.03 9.37 -29.09
CA ASP A 641 -0.25 8.43 -30.16
C ASP A 641 0.90 8.43 -31.17
N GLY A 642 1.44 9.59 -31.54
CA GLY A 642 2.65 9.68 -32.36
C GLY A 642 3.86 8.95 -31.74
N TRP A 643 4.03 8.98 -30.42
CA TRP A 643 5.08 8.22 -29.73
C TRP A 643 4.82 6.71 -29.68
N ARG A 644 3.54 6.29 -29.61
CA ARG A 644 3.14 4.88 -29.71
C ARG A 644 3.39 4.35 -31.12
N ASP A 645 2.92 5.07 -32.13
CA ASP A 645 3.08 4.73 -33.54
C ASP A 645 4.55 4.74 -33.97
N GLY A 646 5.33 5.67 -33.44
CA GLY A 646 6.78 5.74 -33.63
C GLY A 646 7.59 4.74 -32.80
N GLY A 647 6.95 3.96 -31.92
CA GLY A 647 7.58 2.88 -31.15
C GLY A 647 8.45 3.33 -29.97
N CYS A 648 8.43 4.60 -29.57
CA CYS A 648 9.23 5.11 -28.45
C CYS A 648 8.47 5.19 -27.12
N MET A 649 7.14 5.04 -27.11
CA MET A 649 6.32 5.17 -25.89
C MET A 649 6.83 4.30 -24.73
N GLU A 650 7.13 3.02 -24.98
CA GLU A 650 7.65 2.11 -23.95
C GLU A 650 9.02 2.53 -23.40
N THR A 651 9.87 3.09 -24.26
CA THR A 651 11.16 3.64 -23.84
C THR A 651 10.97 4.86 -22.96
N ILE A 652 10.07 5.78 -23.36
CA ILE A 652 9.73 6.97 -22.58
C ILE A 652 9.15 6.56 -21.22
N ARG A 653 8.20 5.63 -21.22
CA ARG A 653 7.53 5.13 -20.01
C ARG A 653 8.50 4.57 -18.99
N ARG A 654 9.48 3.77 -19.42
CA ARG A 654 10.52 3.22 -18.54
C ARG A 654 11.57 4.23 -18.12
N ARG A 655 11.97 5.16 -19.00
CA ARG A 655 13.10 6.07 -18.77
C ARG A 655 12.72 7.42 -18.16
N LEU A 656 11.47 7.86 -18.18
CA LEU A 656 11.05 9.11 -17.51
C LEU A 656 11.48 9.12 -16.03
N GLY A 657 12.16 10.17 -15.58
CA GLY A 657 12.77 10.22 -14.26
C GLY A 657 13.94 9.25 -14.10
N TYR A 658 14.11 8.70 -12.91
CA TYR A 658 15.17 7.74 -12.64
C TYR A 658 14.75 6.32 -13.01
N ARG A 659 15.71 5.50 -13.43
CA ARG A 659 15.57 4.05 -13.51
C ARG A 659 16.88 3.42 -13.08
N LEU A 660 16.94 2.97 -11.83
CA LEU A 660 18.19 2.51 -11.23
C LEU A 660 18.36 1.02 -11.50
N VAL A 661 19.52 0.63 -12.02
CA VAL A 661 19.92 -0.75 -12.26
C VAL A 661 21.11 -1.05 -11.36
N LEU A 662 20.98 -2.04 -10.47
CA LEU A 662 22.15 -2.59 -9.80
C LEU A 662 22.96 -3.37 -10.82
N ASN A 663 24.27 -3.11 -10.88
CA ASN A 663 25.18 -3.85 -11.76
C ASN A 663 25.86 -4.96 -10.96
N ARG A 664 26.44 -4.60 -9.80
CA ARG A 664 27.10 -5.53 -8.90
C ARG A 664 27.09 -5.04 -7.46
N ALA A 665 27.20 -5.99 -6.52
CA ALA A 665 27.48 -5.71 -5.12
C ALA A 665 28.59 -6.63 -4.61
N ARG A 666 29.52 -6.07 -3.84
CA ARG A 666 30.64 -6.79 -3.23
C ARG A 666 30.67 -6.59 -1.73
N PHE A 667 30.64 -7.68 -0.99
CA PHE A 667 30.55 -7.67 0.47
C PHE A 667 31.18 -8.91 1.11
N ALA A 668 31.55 -8.83 2.38
CA ALA A 668 32.00 -10.01 3.12
C ALA A 668 30.85 -11.02 3.25
N PRO A 669 31.04 -12.33 2.99
CA PRO A 669 29.95 -13.31 3.06
C PRO A 669 29.46 -13.55 4.49
N SER A 670 30.26 -13.17 5.49
CA SER A 670 29.89 -13.22 6.90
C SER A 670 30.45 -12.05 7.70
N VAL A 671 29.77 -11.71 8.79
CA VAL A 671 30.18 -10.69 9.77
C VAL A 671 29.92 -11.17 11.20
N VAL A 672 30.47 -10.47 12.19
CA VAL A 672 30.26 -10.76 13.61
C VAL A 672 29.52 -9.57 14.24
N PRO A 673 28.59 -9.78 15.20
CA PRO A 673 27.97 -8.67 15.92
C PRO A 673 29.02 -7.76 16.56
N GLY A 674 28.88 -6.45 16.39
CA GLY A 674 29.84 -5.43 16.83
C GLY A 674 30.99 -5.16 15.84
N SER A 675 31.11 -5.91 14.74
CA SER A 675 32.06 -5.60 13.66
C SER A 675 31.45 -4.66 12.61
N ALA A 676 32.23 -4.30 11.57
CA ALA A 676 31.72 -3.55 10.43
C ALA A 676 31.57 -4.45 9.20
N LEU A 677 30.47 -4.28 8.46
CA LEU A 677 30.27 -4.82 7.12
C LEU A 677 30.82 -3.83 6.10
N SER A 678 31.79 -4.27 5.30
CA SER A 678 32.18 -3.56 4.09
C SER A 678 31.24 -3.96 2.96
N LEU A 679 30.60 -2.98 2.33
CA LEU A 679 29.71 -3.16 1.18
C LEU A 679 30.11 -2.14 0.10
N GLU A 680 30.42 -2.63 -1.08
CA GLU A 680 30.60 -1.85 -2.30
C GLU A 680 29.44 -2.18 -3.25
N VAL A 681 28.82 -1.14 -3.82
CA VAL A 681 27.70 -1.28 -4.76
C VAL A 681 27.99 -0.44 -5.99
N ALA A 682 27.87 -1.06 -7.16
CA ALA A 682 27.88 -0.36 -8.44
C ALA A 682 26.51 -0.43 -9.09
N LEU A 683 26.01 0.72 -9.55
CA LEU A 683 24.70 0.87 -10.16
C LEU A 683 24.75 1.87 -11.30
N THR A 684 23.78 1.79 -12.21
CA THR A 684 23.61 2.76 -13.28
C THR A 684 22.19 3.33 -13.23
N ASN A 685 22.04 4.64 -13.39
CA ASN A 685 20.73 5.23 -13.68
C ASN A 685 20.53 5.27 -15.20
N VAL A 686 19.66 4.40 -15.72
CA VAL A 686 19.31 4.33 -17.15
C VAL A 686 18.09 5.20 -17.53
N GLY A 687 17.55 5.94 -16.56
CA GLY A 687 16.49 6.92 -16.77
C GLY A 687 16.98 8.22 -17.42
N PHE A 688 16.09 9.20 -17.56
CA PHE A 688 16.38 10.53 -18.07
C PHE A 688 16.83 11.50 -16.97
N ALA A 689 16.43 11.29 -15.71
CA ALA A 689 16.71 12.19 -14.60
C ALA A 689 17.18 11.43 -13.34
N PRO A 690 17.90 12.07 -12.41
CA PRO A 690 18.12 11.53 -11.08
C PRO A 690 16.86 11.64 -10.18
N PRO A 691 16.80 10.90 -9.06
CA PRO A 691 15.91 11.26 -7.95
C PRO A 691 16.15 12.71 -7.50
N TYR A 692 15.13 13.41 -7.04
CA TYR A 692 15.25 14.83 -6.62
C TYR A 692 14.81 15.09 -5.18
N ASN A 693 13.84 14.34 -4.65
CA ASN A 693 13.51 14.39 -3.22
C ASN A 693 14.46 13.50 -2.41
N PRO A 694 14.75 13.84 -1.13
CA PRO A 694 15.60 13.02 -0.28
C PRO A 694 15.07 11.58 -0.19
N ARG A 695 15.97 10.61 -0.30
CA ARG A 695 15.65 9.20 -0.13
C ARG A 695 16.70 8.53 0.76
N PRO A 696 16.40 8.25 2.04
CA PRO A 696 17.36 7.60 2.91
C PRO A 696 17.67 6.20 2.36
N VAL A 697 18.92 5.77 2.52
CA VAL A 697 19.37 4.43 2.11
C VAL A 697 19.77 3.64 3.35
N PHE A 698 19.33 2.39 3.42
CA PHE A 698 19.71 1.47 4.48
C PHE A 698 20.30 0.19 3.90
N VAL A 699 21.25 -0.39 4.62
CA VAL A 699 21.47 -1.82 4.58
C VAL A 699 20.48 -2.47 5.55
N VAL A 700 19.77 -3.49 5.08
CA VAL A 700 18.83 -4.25 5.91
C VAL A 700 19.29 -5.69 6.03
N LEU A 701 19.32 -6.19 7.28
CA LEU A 701 19.46 -7.60 7.59
C LEU A 701 18.10 -8.14 8.03
N MET A 702 17.55 -9.07 7.26
CA MET A 702 16.24 -9.66 7.54
C MET A 702 16.31 -11.19 7.59
N GLY A 703 15.97 -11.80 8.72
CA GLY A 703 16.09 -13.24 8.93
C GLY A 703 15.62 -13.67 10.31
N GLY A 704 15.04 -14.88 10.41
CA GLY A 704 14.56 -15.44 11.68
C GLY A 704 13.51 -14.58 12.40
N GLY A 705 12.62 -13.92 11.65
CA GLY A 705 11.61 -13.00 12.19
C GLY A 705 12.16 -11.64 12.64
N ARG A 706 13.44 -11.34 12.38
CA ARG A 706 14.10 -10.10 12.79
C ARG A 706 14.43 -9.21 11.60
N TRP A 707 14.47 -7.92 11.87
CA TRP A 707 14.72 -6.85 10.91
C TRP A 707 15.67 -5.83 11.54
N TYR A 708 16.85 -5.62 10.95
CA TYR A 708 17.81 -4.62 11.40
C TYR A 708 18.10 -3.61 10.30
N GLU A 709 17.86 -2.34 10.59
CA GLU A 709 18.08 -1.22 9.67
C GLU A 709 19.40 -0.53 10.01
N LEU A 710 20.28 -0.43 9.02
CA LEU A 710 21.58 0.17 9.17
C LEU A 710 21.68 1.37 8.20
N PRO A 711 21.51 2.61 8.67
CA PRO A 711 21.46 3.78 7.80
C PRO A 711 22.80 4.04 7.12
N LEU A 712 22.73 4.53 5.87
CA LEU A 712 23.87 4.97 5.06
C LEU A 712 23.78 6.49 4.84
N PRO A 713 24.12 7.31 5.85
CA PRO A 713 23.89 8.77 5.79
C PRO A 713 24.68 9.49 4.69
N ASP A 714 25.80 8.89 4.25
CA ASP A 714 26.67 9.47 3.21
C ASP A 714 26.28 9.04 1.79
N VAL A 715 25.24 8.22 1.63
CA VAL A 715 24.73 7.77 0.32
C VAL A 715 23.47 8.56 -0.02
N ASP A 716 23.57 9.44 -1.02
CA ASP A 716 22.46 10.27 -1.50
C ASP A 716 22.03 9.85 -2.92
N PRO A 717 20.88 9.18 -3.06
CA PRO A 717 20.36 8.75 -4.36
C PRO A 717 20.16 9.89 -5.36
N ARG A 718 19.98 11.12 -4.89
CA ARG A 718 19.81 12.29 -5.77
C ARG A 718 21.06 12.63 -6.58
N ARG A 719 22.21 12.06 -6.21
CA ARG A 719 23.49 12.21 -6.95
C ARG A 719 23.74 11.11 -7.97
N TRP A 720 22.82 10.14 -8.13
CA TRP A 720 22.92 9.10 -9.16
C TRP A 720 22.40 9.61 -10.51
N THR A 721 23.20 10.45 -11.15
CA THR A 721 22.89 11.05 -12.45
C THR A 721 22.76 10.00 -13.56
N PRO A 722 21.96 10.24 -14.61
CA PRO A 722 21.82 9.35 -15.75
C PRO A 722 23.15 8.97 -16.44
N GLY A 723 23.19 7.77 -17.02
CA GLY A 723 24.25 7.33 -17.93
C GLY A 723 25.41 6.60 -17.26
N ALA A 724 26.28 7.31 -16.54
CA ALA A 724 27.50 6.72 -15.98
C ALA A 724 27.23 5.70 -14.85
N GLU A 725 28.13 4.73 -14.68
CA GLU A 725 28.13 3.85 -13.51
C GLU A 725 28.53 4.65 -12.26
N HIS A 726 27.71 4.53 -11.22
CA HIS A 726 27.95 5.07 -9.88
C HIS A 726 28.45 3.97 -8.97
N LEU A 727 29.56 4.24 -8.27
CA LEU A 727 30.15 3.34 -7.30
C LEU A 727 30.10 4.02 -5.93
N PHE A 728 29.52 3.34 -4.94
CA PHE A 728 29.66 3.75 -3.55
C PHE A 728 30.18 2.59 -2.69
N SER A 729 31.00 2.92 -1.71
CA SER A 729 31.56 1.98 -0.74
C SER A 729 31.23 2.46 0.66
N VAL A 730 30.65 1.59 1.48
CA VAL A 730 30.27 1.89 2.85
C VAL A 730 30.87 0.86 3.80
N SER A 731 31.20 1.33 5.01
CA SER A 731 31.54 0.49 6.15
C SER A 731 30.47 0.68 7.21
N VAL A 732 29.64 -0.33 7.41
CA VAL A 732 28.42 -0.24 8.20
C VAL A 732 28.61 -1.03 9.49
N ALA A 733 28.46 -0.38 10.64
CA ALA A 733 28.56 -1.06 11.93
C ALA A 733 27.38 -2.03 12.09
N ILE A 734 27.69 -3.30 12.39
CA ILE A 734 26.71 -4.31 12.77
C ILE A 734 26.50 -4.20 14.28
N PRO A 735 25.30 -3.84 14.77
CA PRO A 735 25.08 -3.68 16.19
C PRO A 735 25.43 -4.95 16.98
N ALA A 736 26.00 -4.79 18.18
CA ALA A 736 26.39 -5.92 19.03
C ALA A 736 25.21 -6.81 19.46
N HIS A 737 23.98 -6.30 19.37
CA HIS A 737 22.75 -7.02 19.68
C HIS A 737 22.16 -7.78 18.48
N VAL A 738 22.76 -7.68 17.28
CA VAL A 738 22.34 -8.50 16.15
C VAL A 738 22.59 -9.97 16.50
N VAL A 739 21.52 -10.75 16.49
CA VAL A 739 21.61 -12.17 16.85
C VAL A 739 22.28 -12.96 15.72
N PRO A 740 23.25 -13.85 16.00
CA PRO A 740 23.84 -14.72 14.99
C PRO A 740 22.79 -15.55 14.23
N GLY A 741 22.99 -15.75 12.93
CA GLY A 741 22.08 -16.48 12.06
C GLY A 741 22.25 -16.17 10.56
N THR A 742 21.38 -16.76 9.75
CA THR A 742 21.28 -16.48 8.31
C THR A 742 20.28 -15.36 8.05
N TYR A 743 20.67 -14.40 7.22
CA TYR A 743 19.89 -13.21 6.88
C TYR A 743 19.84 -13.03 5.36
N ARG A 744 18.75 -12.43 4.89
CA ARG A 744 18.74 -11.67 3.64
C ARG A 744 19.46 -10.35 3.88
N LEU A 745 20.44 -10.05 3.03
CA LEU A 745 21.11 -8.75 2.95
C LEU A 745 20.45 -7.95 1.84
N ALA A 746 19.93 -6.76 2.13
CA ALA A 746 19.21 -5.94 1.18
C ALA A 746 19.61 -4.46 1.27
N LEU A 747 19.33 -3.72 0.19
CA LEU A 747 19.22 -2.26 0.21
C LEU A 747 17.76 -1.85 0.34
N TRP A 748 17.50 -0.84 1.15
CA TRP A 748 16.18 -0.24 1.31
C TRP A 748 16.24 1.26 1.07
N LEU A 749 15.33 1.77 0.25
CA LEU A 749 15.23 3.18 -0.11
C LEU A 749 13.80 3.68 0.12
N PRO A 750 13.31 3.67 1.37
CA PRO A 750 11.93 4.03 1.68
C PRO A 750 11.70 5.54 1.64
N ASP A 751 10.43 5.95 1.71
CA ASP A 751 10.11 7.34 1.96
C ASP A 751 10.66 7.86 3.30
N PRO A 752 11.23 9.09 3.34
CA PRO A 752 11.73 9.66 4.59
C PRO A 752 10.63 9.95 5.61
N TYR A 753 9.36 10.09 5.19
CA TYR A 753 8.25 10.34 6.10
C TYR A 753 7.74 9.03 6.69
N GLU A 754 7.66 8.96 8.03
CA GLU A 754 7.24 7.76 8.75
C GLU A 754 5.83 7.29 8.36
N SER A 755 4.94 8.21 7.95
CA SER A 755 3.60 7.90 7.44
C SER A 755 3.60 7.01 6.19
N LEU A 756 4.68 7.02 5.40
CA LEU A 756 4.80 6.27 4.14
C LEU A 756 5.95 5.27 4.14
N ARG A 757 6.91 5.39 5.07
CA ARG A 757 8.19 4.67 5.08
C ARG A 757 8.03 3.15 4.93
N GLN A 758 7.06 2.57 5.63
CA GLN A 758 6.81 1.12 5.64
C GLN A 758 5.92 0.64 4.49
N ASN A 759 5.46 1.53 3.62
CA ASN A 759 4.62 1.18 2.49
C ASN A 759 5.48 0.99 1.22
N PRO A 760 5.60 -0.24 0.67
CA PRO A 760 6.44 -0.54 -0.48
C PRO A 760 6.16 0.31 -1.72
N ALA A 761 4.93 0.81 -1.87
CA ALA A 761 4.54 1.68 -2.99
C ALA A 761 5.32 3.01 -3.05
N TYR A 762 5.99 3.38 -1.94
CA TYR A 762 6.82 4.59 -1.82
C TYR A 762 8.31 4.29 -1.60
N SER A 763 8.73 3.02 -1.68
CA SER A 763 10.14 2.62 -1.71
C SER A 763 10.66 2.59 -3.14
N ILE A 764 11.93 2.90 -3.35
CA ILE A 764 12.55 2.80 -4.68
C ILE A 764 12.88 1.34 -5.00
N ARG A 765 12.27 0.82 -6.08
CA ARG A 765 12.57 -0.47 -6.71
C ARG A 765 13.68 -0.30 -7.74
N PHE A 766 14.72 -1.16 -7.67
CA PHE A 766 15.71 -1.29 -8.73
C PHE A 766 15.17 -2.12 -9.91
N ALA A 767 15.53 -1.74 -11.13
CA ALA A 767 15.14 -2.39 -12.37
C ALA A 767 15.99 -3.63 -12.64
N ASN A 768 15.85 -4.64 -11.78
CA ASN A 768 16.58 -5.89 -11.85
C ASN A 768 15.65 -7.10 -11.68
N GLU A 769 16.02 -8.22 -12.30
CA GLU A 769 15.33 -9.50 -12.10
C GLU A 769 15.62 -10.04 -10.70
N ALA A 770 14.59 -10.58 -10.02
CA ALA A 770 14.70 -11.27 -8.73
C ALA A 770 15.40 -10.51 -7.59
N VAL A 771 15.42 -9.18 -7.65
CA VAL A 771 15.98 -8.31 -6.59
C VAL A 771 14.87 -7.75 -5.69
N TRP A 772 13.74 -7.37 -6.28
CA TRP A 772 12.67 -6.68 -5.57
C TRP A 772 11.81 -7.62 -4.73
N ASP A 773 11.55 -7.23 -3.49
CA ASP A 773 10.61 -7.87 -2.58
C ASP A 773 9.36 -6.98 -2.46
N GLU A 774 8.28 -7.36 -3.14
CA GLU A 774 7.01 -6.60 -3.23
C GLU A 774 6.34 -6.38 -1.87
N GLU A 775 6.55 -7.26 -0.88
CA GLU A 775 5.96 -7.12 0.46
C GLU A 775 6.65 -6.03 1.27
N THR A 776 7.97 -6.02 1.23
CA THR A 776 8.79 -5.23 2.16
C THR A 776 9.34 -3.96 1.51
N GLY A 777 9.29 -3.87 0.19
CA GLY A 777 9.90 -2.81 -0.58
C GLY A 777 11.44 -2.85 -0.57
N LEU A 778 12.02 -4.02 -0.31
CA LEU A 778 13.46 -4.24 -0.25
C LEU A 778 14.05 -4.66 -1.59
N ASN A 779 15.31 -4.31 -1.80
CA ASN A 779 16.11 -4.76 -2.93
C ASN A 779 17.19 -5.73 -2.43
N VAL A 780 16.90 -7.02 -2.53
CA VAL A 780 17.70 -8.11 -1.96
C VAL A 780 19.00 -8.30 -2.75
N LEU A 781 20.13 -8.20 -2.07
CA LEU A 781 21.47 -8.42 -2.62
C LEU A 781 21.91 -9.89 -2.48
N ALA A 782 21.56 -10.54 -1.37
CA ALA A 782 21.81 -11.95 -1.12
C ALA A 782 20.83 -12.52 -0.09
N SER A 783 20.49 -13.80 -0.19
CA SER A 783 19.53 -14.48 0.68
C SER A 783 20.16 -15.32 1.81
N ASP A 784 21.47 -15.51 1.75
CA ASP A 784 22.24 -16.47 2.56
C ASP A 784 23.36 -15.80 3.39
N PHE A 785 23.27 -14.48 3.60
CA PHE A 785 24.28 -13.70 4.34
C PHE A 785 24.38 -14.17 5.80
N GLN A 786 25.60 -14.36 6.31
CA GLN A 786 25.82 -14.95 7.62
C GLN A 786 26.23 -13.90 8.68
N VAL A 787 25.52 -13.88 9.81
CA VAL A 787 26.02 -13.25 11.04
C VAL A 787 26.53 -14.35 11.95
N ALA A 788 27.84 -14.47 12.08
CA ALA A 788 28.50 -15.50 12.87
C ALA A 788 28.55 -15.13 14.36
N PRO A 789 28.55 -16.10 15.28
CA PRO A 789 28.78 -15.84 16.70
C PRO A 789 30.14 -15.16 16.93
N GLY A 790 30.17 -14.12 17.75
CA GLY A 790 31.45 -13.53 18.16
C GLY A 790 32.24 -14.46 19.05
N GLN A 791 33.56 -14.53 18.84
CA GLN A 791 34.44 -15.10 19.87
C GLN A 791 34.45 -14.12 21.05
N GLY A 792 33.68 -14.41 22.09
CA GLY A 792 33.80 -13.70 23.35
C GLY A 792 35.22 -13.83 23.91
N PRO A 793 35.69 -12.89 24.73
CA PRO A 793 37.01 -13.01 25.36
C PRO A 793 37.03 -14.32 26.15
N LEU A 794 38.03 -15.17 25.89
CA LEU A 794 38.39 -16.28 26.77
C LEU A 794 38.62 -15.67 28.16
N GLN A 795 37.69 -15.88 29.09
CA GLN A 795 37.92 -15.56 30.48
C GLN A 795 38.94 -16.56 31.00
N ASP A 796 40.19 -16.11 31.10
CA ASP A 796 41.26 -16.81 31.78
C ASP A 796 40.99 -16.74 33.29
N GLU A 797 40.24 -17.71 33.83
CA GLU A 797 40.05 -17.90 35.28
C GLU A 797 41.31 -18.50 35.95
N ARG A 798 42.47 -17.90 35.69
CA ARG A 798 43.69 -18.16 36.44
C ARG A 798 44.39 -16.87 36.77
N LEU A 799 43.84 -16.12 37.73
CA LEU A 799 44.59 -15.24 38.62
C LEU A 799 43.59 -14.61 39.57
N PHE A 800 43.47 -15.13 40.80
CA PHE A 800 43.28 -14.38 42.04
C PHE A 800 43.29 -15.36 43.22
N LEU A 801 44.48 -15.74 43.67
CA LEU A 801 44.70 -16.18 45.05
C LEU A 801 44.99 -14.94 45.89
N PRO A 802 44.21 -14.63 46.93
CA PRO A 802 44.70 -13.77 48.00
C PRO A 802 45.51 -14.63 48.98
N LEU A 803 46.83 -14.42 48.97
CA LEU A 803 47.62 -14.56 50.18
C LEU A 803 47.02 -13.64 51.27
N VAL A 804 46.82 -14.16 52.47
CA VAL A 804 47.36 -13.64 53.76
C VAL A 804 46.56 -14.22 54.95
N HIS A 805 47.31 -14.93 55.81
CA HIS A 805 47.21 -15.14 57.28
C HIS A 805 45.84 -14.94 57.98
N ARG A 806 45.34 -15.86 58.80
CA ARG A 806 45.94 -16.57 59.95
C ARG A 806 45.21 -17.88 60.22
#